data_AF-A0A7J9ZL96-F1
#
_entry.id   AF-A0A7J9ZL96-F1
#
_cell.length_a   1.000
_cell.length_b   1.000
_cell.length_c   1.000
_cell.angle_alpha   90.00
_cell.angle_beta   90.00
_cell.angle_gamma   90.00
#
_symmetry.space_group_name_H-M   'P 1'
#
loop_
_entity.id
_entity.type
_entity.pdbx_description
1 polymer ?
#
loop_
_entity_poly.entity_id
_entity_poly.type
_entity_poly.pdbx_seq_one_letter_code
_entity_poly.pdbx_strand_id
1 'polypeptide(L)'
;MTAEWAGPPPEWGSTTGDAGAGRILWDAHVFGEVNLLRYFGRERGGEVLFPEDRIEAERATYVPVLGYQRILIGLRARNVVVLTGAAHRGRTTTGLVALAEVLPRLSVHRLRREPEGGGFGLDHPAAEREAGYILELDGEEDPPQLGRLIERVRDLDAYLVLVTDEVTWRRLSLAHQELTAVNVAQPDAKEVYRRHLAHRMIGDDWPEWPEGLRLLTGARPGDAARLASLVAEARRAGLAGGDPDEQRRAVKSAYLGWSTELTRWFGGHRGPHDRVLLITVAALQPIPGDTALACAVPLAAAMGEPGTEGRLGWPSVTELPTRLDAVTGEEGLRFPRPGYARAVLEHVWEEYPLVREHLAGWLADLPASVPMRRGTLNTLVDTYLELAARARDGAAVTEIVPHWLAAGRQEAAVRALSQGGVDLRIGGHVRRRLLDWARRPDLDQALKLAITDTCRQLGEVHLSAALTRLKHLAAHGNAQVRDEVVAVVESLADRPYRLYAVASEVIGWTAPTGDSSDTAARRATGAQLFMWLAKKVDSDGLPLLLVGRPALAAGDTRSAWTAVLMWKLPEFHTVVRSWLDAAADRTELRETVTATLLDAAVSASAYGRLTGAVKGWRAHRDDEDGRAVHDDLTQRLLEAQRGQVDPWVRVTGDLLCRFFRF
;
A
#
# COMPACT_ATOMS: atom_id res chain seq x y z
N MET A 1 52.90 23.71 46.65
CA MET A 1 51.70 23.74 47.50
C MET A 1 50.54 23.18 46.68
N THR A 2 50.51 21.88 46.33
CA THR A 2 50.18 20.66 47.11
C THR A 2 48.76 20.64 47.68
N ALA A 3 47.89 19.86 47.03
CA ALA A 3 46.98 18.85 47.61
C ALA A 3 46.30 18.13 46.42
N GLU A 4 46.79 16.99 45.93
CA GLU A 4 46.60 15.62 46.45
C GLU A 4 45.14 15.20 46.61
N TRP A 5 44.63 14.42 45.65
CA TRP A 5 43.63 13.39 45.86
C TRP A 5 44.01 12.18 44.99
N ALA A 6 44.52 11.14 45.63
CA ALA A 6 44.88 9.85 45.04
C ALA A 6 43.80 8.82 45.43
N GLY A 7 43.17 8.21 44.43
CA GLY A 7 42.36 7.00 44.57
C GLY A 7 43.07 5.82 43.89
N PRO A 8 42.95 4.58 44.41
CA PRO A 8 43.72 3.43 43.92
C PRO A 8 43.17 2.93 42.56
N PRO A 9 44.01 2.27 41.74
CA PRO A 9 43.56 1.66 40.49
C PRO A 9 42.81 0.34 40.77
N PRO A 10 41.76 -0.01 39.99
CA PRO A 10 41.18 -1.33 40.08
C PRO A 10 42.10 -2.36 39.40
N GLU A 11 42.24 -3.49 40.08
CA GLU A 11 43.01 -4.67 39.70
C GLU A 11 42.52 -5.24 38.36
N TRP A 12 43.45 -5.44 37.43
CA TRP A 12 43.20 -6.17 36.18
C TRP A 12 43.23 -7.67 36.47
N GLY A 13 42.05 -8.25 36.69
CA GLY A 13 41.84 -9.69 36.68
C GLY A 13 42.03 -10.25 35.28
N SER A 14 43.13 -10.96 35.06
CA SER A 14 43.36 -11.81 33.90
C SER A 14 42.32 -12.93 33.83
N THR A 15 41.44 -12.91 32.83
CA THR A 15 40.69 -14.10 32.40
C THR A 15 40.96 -14.35 30.93
N THR A 16 41.81 -15.34 30.70
CA THR A 16 41.92 -16.11 29.46
C THR A 16 40.66 -16.96 29.27
N GLY A 17 40.04 -16.93 28.09
CA GLY A 17 39.12 -17.98 27.64
C GLY A 17 37.89 -17.49 26.87
N ASP A 18 37.77 -17.99 25.65
CA ASP A 18 36.61 -17.94 24.74
C ASP A 18 36.19 -16.61 24.10
N ALA A 19 36.82 -16.33 22.97
CA ALA A 19 36.29 -15.50 21.90
C ALA A 19 35.04 -16.16 21.28
N GLY A 20 33.88 -15.97 21.91
CA GLY A 20 32.58 -16.25 21.34
C GLY A 20 32.23 -15.24 20.26
N ALA A 21 32.27 -15.67 19.00
CA ALA A 21 31.76 -14.92 17.85
C ALA A 21 30.23 -14.80 17.90
N GLY A 22 29.72 -13.94 18.78
CA GLY A 22 28.32 -13.53 18.83
C GLY A 22 28.07 -12.31 17.95
N ARG A 23 28.15 -12.47 16.62
CA ARG A 23 27.58 -11.47 15.70
C ARG A 23 26.08 -11.75 15.58
N ILE A 24 25.28 -10.95 16.28
CA ILE A 24 23.83 -10.88 16.07
C ILE A 24 23.61 -10.19 14.71
N LEU A 25 23.49 -10.99 13.65
CA LEU A 25 23.04 -10.56 12.32
C LEU A 25 21.55 -10.24 12.40
N TRP A 26 21.20 -8.96 12.57
CA TRP A 26 19.84 -8.48 12.37
C TRP A 26 19.48 -8.50 10.88
N ASP A 27 18.25 -8.92 10.57
CA ASP A 27 17.77 -9.28 9.23
C ASP A 27 18.00 -8.20 8.14
N ALA A 28 18.98 -8.44 7.27
CA ALA A 28 19.25 -7.68 6.05
C ALA A 28 18.38 -8.11 4.84
N HIS A 29 17.29 -8.85 5.07
CA HIS A 29 16.60 -9.62 4.02
C HIS A 29 15.26 -9.08 3.50
N VAL A 30 14.80 -7.92 3.98
CA VAL A 30 13.57 -7.30 3.46
C VAL A 30 13.86 -6.43 2.22
N PHE A 31 15.13 -6.15 1.91
CA PHE A 31 15.50 -5.10 0.95
C PHE A 31 15.36 -5.45 -0.54
N GLY A 32 15.12 -6.73 -0.87
CA GLY A 32 14.69 -7.11 -2.21
C GLY A 32 13.23 -6.76 -2.51
N GLU A 33 12.41 -6.53 -1.47
CA GLU A 33 10.97 -6.24 -1.60
C GLU A 33 10.64 -4.75 -1.64
N VAL A 34 11.60 -3.84 -1.39
CA VAL A 34 11.37 -2.39 -1.44
C VAL A 34 11.12 -1.89 -2.88
N ASN A 35 11.35 -2.74 -3.90
CA ASN A 35 10.89 -2.51 -5.27
C ASN A 35 9.39 -2.80 -5.50
N LEU A 36 8.61 -3.14 -4.47
CA LEU A 36 7.16 -3.29 -4.58
C LEU A 36 6.48 -2.01 -5.11
N LEU A 37 7.07 -0.82 -4.90
CA LEU A 37 6.60 0.44 -5.50
C LEU A 37 6.72 0.49 -7.03
N ARG A 38 7.67 -0.24 -7.63
CA ARG A 38 7.83 -0.34 -9.10
C ARG A 38 7.02 -1.46 -9.73
N TYR A 39 6.55 -2.43 -8.94
CA TYR A 39 5.78 -3.59 -9.38
C TYR A 39 4.45 -3.70 -8.63
N PHE A 40 3.64 -2.65 -8.65
CA PHE A 40 2.24 -2.78 -8.21
C PHE A 40 1.43 -3.43 -9.33
N GLY A 41 1.01 -4.67 -9.11
CA GLY A 41 -0.04 -5.29 -9.91
C GLY A 41 -1.43 -4.76 -9.53
N ARG A 42 -2.45 -5.18 -10.28
CA ARG A 42 -3.83 -4.67 -10.17
C ARG A 42 -4.50 -5.12 -8.88
N GLU A 43 -4.76 -4.22 -7.93
CA GLU A 43 -5.41 -4.64 -6.69
C GLU A 43 -6.94 -4.53 -6.68
N ARG A 44 -7.62 -5.57 -6.19
CA ARG A 44 -9.07 -5.64 -5.95
C ARG A 44 -9.32 -5.82 -4.45
N GLY A 45 -9.90 -4.83 -3.77
CA GLY A 45 -10.48 -5.03 -2.43
C GLY A 45 -9.59 -5.68 -1.37
N GLY A 46 -8.28 -5.40 -1.31
CA GLY A 46 -7.34 -6.02 -0.35
C GLY A 46 -6.56 -7.22 -0.91
N GLU A 47 -6.77 -7.52 -2.19
CA GLU A 47 -6.07 -8.54 -2.97
C GLU A 47 -5.05 -7.87 -3.91
N VAL A 48 -3.77 -8.21 -3.78
CA VAL A 48 -2.71 -7.72 -4.67
C VAL A 48 -2.51 -8.69 -5.82
N LEU A 49 -2.96 -8.38 -7.05
CA LEU A 49 -2.62 -9.21 -8.22
C LEU A 49 -1.11 -9.23 -8.40
N PHE A 50 -0.52 -10.42 -8.54
CA PHE A 50 0.86 -10.55 -8.99
C PHE A 50 0.92 -10.25 -10.50
N PRO A 51 1.75 -9.29 -10.94
CA PRO A 51 1.99 -9.07 -12.36
C PRO A 51 2.45 -10.36 -13.06
N GLU A 52 2.00 -10.59 -14.29
CA GLU A 52 2.32 -11.82 -15.05
C GLU A 52 3.83 -11.98 -15.25
N ASP A 53 4.52 -10.89 -15.59
CA ASP A 53 5.99 -10.83 -15.70
C ASP A 53 6.70 -11.20 -14.39
N ARG A 54 6.10 -10.84 -13.24
CA ARG A 54 6.61 -11.27 -11.93
C ARG A 54 6.41 -12.76 -11.71
N ILE A 55 5.24 -13.31 -12.04
CA ILE A 55 4.97 -14.75 -11.91
C ILE A 55 5.94 -15.54 -12.79
N GLU A 56 6.17 -15.09 -14.02
CA GLU A 56 7.13 -15.68 -14.95
C GLU A 56 8.57 -15.59 -14.45
N ALA A 57 8.99 -14.44 -13.91
CA ALA A 57 10.31 -14.27 -13.32
C ALA A 57 10.52 -15.22 -12.13
N GLU A 58 9.55 -15.30 -11.21
CA GLU A 58 9.61 -16.20 -10.06
C GLU A 58 9.68 -17.66 -10.51
N ARG A 59 8.88 -18.06 -11.51
CA ARG A 59 8.94 -19.40 -12.13
C ARG A 59 10.31 -19.71 -12.73
N ALA A 60 10.88 -18.78 -13.49
CA ALA A 60 12.18 -18.97 -14.12
C ALA A 60 13.30 -19.13 -13.10
N THR A 61 13.17 -18.50 -11.93
CA THR A 61 14.19 -18.55 -10.87
C THR A 61 13.90 -19.58 -9.77
N TYR A 62 12.73 -20.23 -9.80
CA TYR A 62 12.28 -21.14 -8.74
C TYR A 62 13.13 -22.40 -8.68
N VAL A 63 13.44 -22.85 -7.46
CA VAL A 63 14.07 -24.14 -7.19
C VAL A 63 13.06 -25.02 -6.46
N PRO A 64 12.63 -26.15 -7.05
CA PRO A 64 11.64 -27.03 -6.45
C PRO A 64 12.05 -27.51 -5.05
N VAL A 65 11.15 -27.32 -4.09
CA VAL A 65 11.35 -27.79 -2.72
C VAL A 65 10.96 -29.27 -2.57
N LEU A 66 11.51 -29.94 -1.55
CA LEU A 66 11.10 -31.30 -1.22
C LEU A 66 9.60 -31.33 -0.91
N GLY A 67 8.87 -32.26 -1.54
CA GLY A 67 7.42 -32.38 -1.36
C GLY A 67 6.58 -31.46 -2.26
N TYR A 68 7.17 -30.76 -3.23
CA TYR A 68 6.44 -29.89 -4.17
C TYR A 68 5.22 -30.58 -4.84
N GLN A 69 5.36 -31.85 -5.24
CA GLN A 69 4.25 -32.63 -5.80
C GLN A 69 3.07 -32.80 -4.83
N ARG A 70 3.32 -32.91 -3.51
CA ARG A 70 2.25 -32.97 -2.51
C ARG A 70 1.49 -31.65 -2.41
N ILE A 71 2.17 -30.52 -2.65
CA ILE A 71 1.54 -29.19 -2.69
C ILE A 71 0.56 -29.13 -3.86
N LEU A 72 0.98 -29.54 -5.06
CA LEU A 72 0.13 -29.57 -6.25
C LEU A 72 -1.06 -30.52 -6.11
N ILE A 73 -0.84 -31.71 -5.54
CA ILE A 73 -1.91 -32.67 -5.24
C ILE A 73 -2.90 -32.07 -4.24
N GLY A 74 -2.43 -31.43 -3.17
CA GLY A 74 -3.28 -30.79 -2.17
C GLY A 74 -4.14 -29.68 -2.76
N LEU A 75 -3.54 -28.80 -3.56
CA LEU A 75 -4.25 -27.73 -4.27
C LEU A 75 -5.32 -28.28 -5.21
N ARG A 76 -4.99 -29.27 -6.06
CA ARG A 76 -5.95 -29.86 -7.02
C ARG A 76 -7.08 -30.63 -6.34
N ALA A 77 -6.83 -31.22 -5.18
CA ALA A 77 -7.81 -32.07 -4.51
C ALA A 77 -8.77 -31.29 -3.58
N ARG A 78 -8.31 -30.18 -2.99
CA ARG A 78 -9.04 -29.48 -1.92
C ARG A 78 -9.15 -27.98 -2.11
N ASN A 79 -8.65 -27.46 -3.22
CA ASN A 79 -8.53 -26.03 -3.54
C ASN A 79 -7.63 -25.25 -2.55
N VAL A 80 -7.23 -25.83 -1.42
CA VAL A 80 -6.49 -25.16 -0.34
C VAL A 80 -5.32 -26.00 0.12
N VAL A 81 -4.15 -25.38 0.27
CA VAL A 81 -2.95 -25.98 0.85
C VAL A 81 -2.30 -25.05 1.86
N VAL A 82 -1.67 -25.62 2.89
CA VAL A 82 -0.91 -24.87 3.89
C VAL A 82 0.57 -25.15 3.73
N LEU A 83 1.35 -24.09 3.57
CA LEU A 83 2.80 -24.12 3.51
C LEU A 83 3.36 -23.67 4.85
N THR A 84 3.93 -24.63 5.59
CA THR A 84 4.56 -24.38 6.89
C THR A 84 6.08 -24.34 6.76
N GLY A 85 6.76 -23.83 7.79
CA GLY A 85 8.22 -23.79 7.87
C GLY A 85 8.71 -22.52 8.54
N ALA A 86 10.03 -22.40 8.75
CA ALA A 86 10.60 -21.15 9.26
C ALA A 86 10.44 -20.00 8.25
N ALA A 87 10.44 -18.77 8.75
CA ALA A 87 10.44 -17.57 7.91
C ALA A 87 11.60 -17.60 6.89
N HIS A 88 11.38 -16.97 5.74
CA HIS A 88 12.40 -16.79 4.67
C HIS A 88 12.89 -18.06 3.96
N ARG A 89 12.20 -19.20 4.09
CA ARG A 89 12.52 -20.44 3.35
C ARG A 89 11.94 -20.52 1.93
N GLY A 90 11.36 -19.43 1.41
CA GLY A 90 10.74 -19.42 0.07
C GLY A 90 9.32 -20.02 0.03
N ARG A 91 8.60 -20.01 1.16
CA ARG A 91 7.20 -20.49 1.24
C ARG A 91 6.28 -19.74 0.28
N THR A 92 6.36 -18.40 0.28
CA THR A 92 5.54 -17.54 -0.58
C THR A 92 5.84 -17.76 -2.05
N THR A 93 7.11 -17.81 -2.45
CA THR A 93 7.52 -18.15 -3.84
C THR A 93 7.05 -19.55 -4.24
N THR A 94 7.19 -20.55 -3.35
CA THR A 94 6.68 -21.90 -3.59
C THR A 94 5.17 -21.92 -3.83
N GLY A 95 4.42 -21.19 -3.01
CA GLY A 95 2.98 -21.03 -3.15
C GLY A 95 2.58 -20.37 -4.47
N LEU A 96 3.26 -19.28 -4.82
CA LEU A 96 3.04 -18.55 -6.07
C LEU A 96 3.27 -19.43 -7.30
N VAL A 97 4.38 -20.15 -7.34
CA VAL A 97 4.71 -21.03 -8.47
C VAL A 97 3.75 -22.21 -8.53
N ALA A 98 3.36 -22.79 -7.38
CA ALA A 98 2.34 -23.84 -7.32
C ALA A 98 0.97 -23.39 -7.82
N LEU A 99 0.49 -22.21 -7.40
CA LEU A 99 -0.77 -21.64 -7.89
C LEU A 99 -0.72 -21.41 -9.38
N ALA A 100 0.36 -20.80 -9.87
CA ALA A 100 0.51 -20.57 -11.30
C ALA A 100 0.53 -21.90 -12.08
N GLU A 101 1.16 -22.96 -11.56
CA GLU A 101 1.20 -24.27 -12.23
C GLU A 101 -0.18 -24.95 -12.28
N VAL A 102 -0.96 -24.85 -11.20
CA VAL A 102 -2.34 -25.36 -11.17
C VAL A 102 -3.25 -24.49 -12.04
N LEU A 103 -2.95 -23.20 -12.18
CA LEU A 103 -3.73 -22.22 -12.91
C LEU A 103 -2.90 -21.48 -13.99
N PRO A 104 -2.51 -22.14 -15.10
CA PRO A 104 -1.59 -21.54 -16.08
C PRO A 104 -2.13 -20.30 -16.80
N ARG A 105 -3.44 -20.06 -16.76
CA ARG A 105 -4.13 -18.97 -17.49
C ARG A 105 -4.83 -17.97 -16.56
N LEU A 106 -4.72 -18.14 -15.25
CA LEU A 106 -5.50 -17.37 -14.29
C LEU A 106 -4.59 -16.52 -13.41
N SER A 107 -5.20 -15.47 -12.88
CA SER A 107 -4.62 -14.50 -11.98
C SER A 107 -4.26 -15.12 -10.63
N VAL A 108 -3.11 -14.72 -10.09
CA VAL A 108 -2.73 -15.03 -8.71
C VAL A 108 -2.71 -13.73 -7.90
N HIS A 109 -3.34 -13.76 -6.74
CA HIS A 109 -3.54 -12.61 -5.86
C HIS A 109 -2.90 -12.88 -4.50
N ARG A 110 -2.32 -11.85 -3.86
CA ARG A 110 -1.93 -11.87 -2.45
C ARG A 110 -3.04 -11.26 -1.62
N LEU A 111 -3.65 -12.06 -0.75
CA LEU A 111 -4.58 -11.59 0.24
C LEU A 111 -3.81 -10.89 1.36
N ARG A 112 -4.26 -9.69 1.72
CA ARG A 112 -3.84 -8.99 2.94
C ARG A 112 -5.03 -8.90 3.88
N ARG A 113 -4.76 -9.05 5.17
CA ARG A 113 -5.73 -8.74 6.21
C ARG A 113 -5.95 -7.23 6.22
N GLU A 114 -7.20 -6.79 6.19
CA GLU A 114 -7.49 -5.39 6.44
C GLU A 114 -7.27 -5.08 7.92
N PRO A 115 -6.41 -4.11 8.27
CA PRO A 115 -6.04 -3.84 9.66
C PRO A 115 -7.18 -3.27 10.51
N GLU A 116 -8.30 -2.87 9.90
CA GLU A 116 -9.40 -2.14 10.55
C GLU A 116 -10.64 -3.02 10.80
N GLY A 117 -10.44 -4.34 10.89
CA GLY A 117 -11.53 -5.29 11.13
C GLY A 117 -12.33 -5.65 9.87
N GLY A 118 -11.88 -5.18 8.70
CA GLY A 118 -12.31 -5.75 7.42
C GLY A 118 -11.87 -7.21 7.35
N GLY A 119 -12.67 -8.04 6.67
CA GLY A 119 -12.35 -9.43 6.41
C GLY A 119 -11.05 -9.60 5.62
N PHE A 120 -10.84 -10.81 5.11
CA PHE A 120 -9.88 -10.99 4.02
C PHE A 120 -10.63 -10.55 2.76
N GLY A 121 -10.04 -9.71 1.91
CA GLY A 121 -10.68 -9.06 0.75
C GLY A 121 -11.61 -9.87 -0.18
N LEU A 122 -11.68 -11.19 0.01
CA LEU A 122 -12.61 -12.15 -0.59
C LEU A 122 -14.09 -11.99 -0.19
N ASP A 123 -14.38 -11.28 0.89
CA ASP A 123 -15.77 -10.87 1.21
C ASP A 123 -16.30 -9.85 0.18
N HIS A 124 -15.42 -9.32 -0.67
CA HIS A 124 -15.79 -8.40 -1.72
C HIS A 124 -16.51 -9.11 -2.88
N PRO A 125 -17.63 -8.56 -3.40
CA PRO A 125 -18.37 -9.13 -4.53
C PRO A 125 -17.54 -9.33 -5.83
N ALA A 126 -16.37 -8.66 -5.91
CA ALA A 126 -15.48 -8.66 -7.07
C ALA A 126 -14.35 -9.71 -7.00
N ALA A 127 -14.35 -10.59 -5.98
CA ALA A 127 -13.47 -11.74 -5.93
C ALA A 127 -13.64 -12.59 -7.21
N GLU A 128 -12.52 -12.95 -7.85
CA GLU A 128 -12.53 -13.69 -9.10
C GLU A 128 -12.83 -15.16 -8.85
N ARG A 129 -13.76 -15.72 -9.64
CA ARG A 129 -13.91 -17.18 -9.74
C ARG A 129 -12.69 -17.73 -10.46
N GLU A 130 -12.30 -18.96 -10.12
CA GLU A 130 -11.17 -19.64 -10.77
C GLU A 130 -9.83 -18.86 -10.64
N ALA A 131 -9.60 -18.12 -9.55
CA ALA A 131 -8.34 -17.42 -9.31
C ALA A 131 -7.48 -18.09 -8.22
N GLY A 132 -6.19 -17.77 -8.17
CA GLY A 132 -5.27 -18.22 -7.13
C GLY A 132 -5.05 -17.16 -6.06
N TYR A 133 -5.00 -17.55 -4.79
CA TYR A 133 -4.86 -16.64 -3.65
C TYR A 133 -3.72 -17.09 -2.73
N ILE A 134 -2.89 -16.16 -2.25
CA ILE A 134 -1.86 -16.38 -1.25
C ILE A 134 -2.16 -15.54 -0.03
N LEU A 135 -2.29 -16.17 1.14
CA LEU A 135 -2.44 -15.47 2.42
C LEU A 135 -1.28 -15.85 3.34
N GLU A 136 -0.53 -14.86 3.81
CA GLU A 136 0.46 -15.05 4.87
C GLU A 136 -0.20 -14.82 6.23
N LEU A 137 -0.08 -15.82 7.10
CA LEU A 137 -0.62 -15.78 8.45
C LEU A 137 0.48 -15.33 9.42
N ASP A 138 0.17 -14.34 10.26
CA ASP A 138 1.05 -13.74 11.26
C ASP A 138 0.78 -14.25 12.70
N GLY A 139 -0.25 -15.08 12.87
CA GLY A 139 -0.58 -15.65 14.16
C GLY A 139 -1.55 -14.81 15.00
N GLU A 140 -2.18 -13.80 14.42
CA GLU A 140 -3.30 -13.07 15.05
C GLU A 140 -4.66 -13.46 14.46
N GLU A 141 -4.73 -14.56 13.70
CA GLU A 141 -5.95 -14.94 13.00
C GLU A 141 -6.97 -15.62 13.90
N ASP A 142 -8.23 -15.22 13.69
CA ASP A 142 -9.40 -15.84 14.28
C ASP A 142 -9.78 -17.09 13.47
N PRO A 143 -9.77 -18.31 14.05
CA PRO A 143 -10.07 -19.54 13.32
C PRO A 143 -11.44 -19.53 12.59
N PRO A 144 -12.54 -19.01 13.17
CA PRO A 144 -13.80 -18.81 12.46
C PRO A 144 -13.69 -17.95 11.20
N GLN A 145 -12.88 -16.88 11.23
CA GLN A 145 -12.68 -16.01 10.07
C GLN A 145 -11.91 -16.74 8.95
N LEU A 146 -10.90 -17.53 9.32
CA LEU A 146 -10.19 -18.39 8.37
C LEU A 146 -11.09 -19.48 7.78
N GLY A 147 -11.98 -20.07 8.58
CA GLY A 147 -12.99 -21.02 8.11
C GLY A 147 -13.91 -20.42 7.06
N ARG A 148 -14.49 -19.24 7.32
CA ARG A 148 -15.32 -18.51 6.34
C ARG A 148 -14.54 -18.21 5.05
N LEU A 149 -13.26 -17.86 5.16
CA LEU A 149 -12.41 -17.62 4.00
C LEU A 149 -12.27 -18.87 3.13
N ILE A 150 -11.99 -20.01 3.75
CA ILE A 150 -11.80 -21.29 3.06
C ILE A 150 -13.09 -21.72 2.36
N GLU A 151 -14.24 -21.60 3.05
CA GLU A 151 -15.56 -21.87 2.46
C GLU A 151 -15.79 -20.96 1.25
N ARG A 152 -15.50 -19.66 1.39
CA ARG A 152 -15.66 -18.69 0.32
C ARG A 152 -14.81 -19.02 -0.90
N VAL A 153 -13.55 -19.41 -0.72
CA VAL A 153 -12.65 -19.84 -1.81
C VAL A 153 -13.23 -21.04 -2.55
N ARG A 154 -13.80 -22.00 -1.82
CA ARG A 154 -14.45 -23.19 -2.43
C ARG A 154 -15.71 -22.81 -3.21
N ASP A 155 -16.54 -21.91 -2.69
CA ASP A 155 -17.75 -21.43 -3.37
C ASP A 155 -17.44 -20.69 -4.69
N LEU A 156 -16.25 -20.06 -4.75
CA LEU A 156 -15.74 -19.38 -5.94
C LEU A 156 -15.01 -20.31 -6.92
N ASP A 157 -14.84 -21.59 -6.57
CA ASP A 157 -13.94 -22.53 -7.28
C ASP A 157 -12.53 -21.96 -7.49
N ALA A 158 -12.06 -21.19 -6.50
CA ALA A 158 -10.75 -20.58 -6.48
C ALA A 158 -9.75 -21.47 -5.74
N TYR A 159 -8.47 -21.08 -5.72
CA TYR A 159 -7.39 -21.79 -5.04
C TYR A 159 -6.74 -20.91 -3.97
N LEU A 160 -6.37 -21.47 -2.83
CA LEU A 160 -5.74 -20.74 -1.73
C LEU A 160 -4.49 -21.45 -1.22
N VAL A 161 -3.40 -20.69 -1.11
CA VAL A 161 -2.18 -21.08 -0.41
C VAL A 161 -2.08 -20.26 0.87
N LEU A 162 -2.15 -20.95 2.00
CA LEU A 162 -1.88 -20.37 3.31
C LEU A 162 -0.39 -20.53 3.64
N VAL A 163 0.30 -19.45 3.97
CA VAL A 163 1.72 -19.44 4.33
C VAL A 163 1.87 -19.07 5.79
N THR A 164 2.46 -19.95 6.61
CA THR A 164 2.58 -19.70 8.05
C THR A 164 3.72 -20.49 8.68
N ASP A 165 4.09 -20.20 9.92
CA ASP A 165 5.03 -21.03 10.68
C ASP A 165 4.35 -22.26 11.31
N GLU A 166 5.16 -23.23 11.75
CA GLU A 166 4.62 -24.46 12.31
C GLU A 166 3.87 -24.27 13.63
N VAL A 167 4.25 -23.30 14.45
CA VAL A 167 3.64 -23.05 15.76
C VAL A 167 2.25 -22.45 15.55
N THR A 168 2.16 -21.42 14.70
CA THR A 168 0.90 -20.79 14.30
C THR A 168 -0.04 -21.80 13.65
N TRP A 169 0.46 -22.63 12.73
CA TRP A 169 -0.37 -23.68 12.12
C TRP A 169 -0.86 -24.69 13.14
N ARG A 170 -0.03 -25.19 14.07
CA ARG A 170 -0.48 -26.15 15.09
C ARG A 170 -1.66 -25.61 15.90
N ARG A 171 -1.63 -24.33 16.26
CA ARG A 171 -2.72 -23.66 16.98
C ARG A 171 -4.01 -23.58 16.14
N LEU A 172 -3.91 -23.25 14.86
CA LEU A 172 -5.06 -23.11 13.95
C LEU A 172 -5.60 -24.47 13.46
N SER A 173 -4.73 -25.48 13.34
CA SER A 173 -5.03 -26.77 12.74
C SER A 173 -6.07 -27.59 13.49
N LEU A 174 -6.32 -27.30 14.77
CA LEU A 174 -7.35 -27.97 15.56
C LEU A 174 -8.75 -27.82 14.94
N ALA A 175 -9.00 -26.71 14.24
CA ALA A 175 -10.26 -26.44 13.54
C ALA A 175 -10.24 -26.86 12.06
N HIS A 176 -9.07 -27.24 11.51
CA HIS A 176 -8.84 -27.39 10.07
C HIS A 176 -7.95 -28.61 9.73
N GLN A 177 -8.19 -29.74 10.41
CA GLN A 177 -7.40 -30.98 10.24
C GLN A 177 -7.50 -31.57 8.83
N GLU A 178 -8.53 -31.20 8.09
CA GLU A 178 -8.75 -31.58 6.70
C GLU A 178 -7.86 -30.84 5.70
N LEU A 179 -7.07 -29.85 6.10
CA LEU A 179 -6.17 -29.16 5.17
C LEU A 179 -4.84 -29.90 5.00
N THR A 180 -4.33 -29.93 3.77
CA THR A 180 -3.00 -30.50 3.50
C THR A 180 -1.93 -29.50 3.90
N ALA A 181 -1.21 -29.79 4.99
CA ALA A 181 -0.06 -29.01 5.41
C ALA A 181 1.26 -29.65 4.92
N VAL A 182 2.10 -28.85 4.27
CA VAL A 182 3.41 -29.25 3.76
C VAL A 182 4.48 -28.34 4.37
N ASN A 183 5.44 -28.96 5.06
CA ASN A 183 6.61 -28.24 5.55
C ASN A 183 7.58 -27.97 4.41
N VAL A 184 7.76 -26.69 4.08
CA VAL A 184 8.64 -26.24 3.00
C VAL A 184 10.09 -26.27 3.48
N ALA A 185 10.83 -27.25 2.99
CA ALA A 185 12.27 -27.31 3.17
C ALA A 185 12.96 -26.15 2.43
N GLN A 186 14.08 -25.69 2.98
CA GLN A 186 14.90 -24.65 2.36
C GLN A 186 15.59 -25.22 1.10
N PRO A 187 15.40 -24.62 -0.09
CA PRO A 187 16.12 -25.03 -1.29
C PRO A 187 17.61 -24.69 -1.18
N ASP A 188 18.46 -25.38 -1.95
CA ASP A 188 19.89 -25.08 -1.99
C ASP A 188 20.13 -23.65 -2.52
N ALA A 189 20.70 -22.81 -1.68
CA ALA A 189 21.02 -21.42 -2.00
C ALA A 189 21.93 -21.30 -3.23
N LYS A 190 22.82 -22.27 -3.48
CA LYS A 190 23.69 -22.25 -4.66
C LYS A 190 22.88 -22.41 -5.94
N GLU A 191 21.90 -23.31 -5.94
CA GLU A 191 21.01 -23.51 -7.11
C GLU A 191 20.12 -22.29 -7.33
N VAL A 192 19.59 -21.69 -6.25
CA VAL A 192 18.80 -20.44 -6.33
C VAL A 192 19.65 -19.33 -6.97
N TYR A 193 20.89 -19.16 -6.54
CA TYR A 193 21.83 -18.18 -7.10
C TYR A 193 22.06 -18.41 -8.61
N ARG A 194 22.36 -19.65 -9.02
CA ARG A 194 22.58 -20.01 -10.42
C ARG A 194 21.35 -19.70 -11.29
N ARG A 195 20.15 -20.08 -10.84
CA ARG A 195 18.89 -19.79 -11.55
C ARG A 195 18.66 -18.30 -11.73
N HIS A 196 18.92 -17.51 -10.69
CA HIS A 196 18.82 -16.06 -10.74
C HIS A 196 19.83 -15.40 -11.69
N LEU A 197 21.05 -15.95 -11.80
CA LEU A 197 22.03 -15.47 -12.79
C LEU A 197 21.63 -15.87 -14.21
N ALA A 198 21.21 -17.12 -14.41
CA ALA A 198 20.78 -17.64 -15.70
C ALA A 198 19.59 -16.84 -16.27
N HIS A 199 18.58 -16.56 -15.43
CA HIS A 199 17.43 -15.74 -15.83
C HIS A 199 17.84 -14.32 -16.27
N ARG A 200 18.91 -13.76 -15.70
CA ARG A 200 19.44 -12.43 -16.06
C ARG A 200 20.48 -12.48 -17.18
N MET A 201 20.74 -13.66 -17.75
CA MET A 201 21.76 -13.89 -18.79
C MET A 201 23.15 -13.40 -18.38
N ILE A 202 23.51 -13.56 -17.10
CA ILE A 202 24.84 -13.22 -16.60
C ILE A 202 25.78 -14.38 -16.92
N GLY A 203 26.92 -14.06 -17.56
CA GLY A 203 27.83 -15.02 -18.17
C GLY A 203 28.39 -16.11 -17.25
N ASP A 204 28.96 -17.14 -17.88
CA ASP A 204 29.30 -18.45 -17.31
C ASP A 204 30.31 -18.42 -16.14
N ASP A 205 31.02 -17.31 -15.92
CA ASP A 205 32.04 -17.20 -14.88
C ASP A 205 31.48 -16.95 -13.47
N TRP A 206 30.29 -16.33 -13.37
CA TRP A 206 29.67 -16.02 -12.07
C TRP A 206 28.94 -17.19 -11.41
N PRO A 207 28.19 -18.05 -12.14
CA PRO A 207 27.53 -19.22 -11.55
C PRO A 207 28.47 -20.13 -10.75
N GLU A 208 29.72 -20.25 -11.18
CA GLU A 208 30.74 -21.09 -10.54
C GLU A 208 31.81 -20.28 -9.78
N TRP A 209 31.54 -19.01 -9.47
CA TRP A 209 32.46 -18.16 -8.72
C TRP A 209 32.72 -18.73 -7.30
N PRO A 210 33.95 -19.23 -7.00
CA PRO A 210 34.18 -20.04 -5.79
C PRO A 210 33.92 -19.31 -4.47
N GLU A 211 34.30 -18.02 -4.35
CA GLU A 211 34.05 -17.24 -3.15
C GLU A 211 32.55 -16.95 -2.99
N GLY A 212 31.83 -16.70 -4.08
CA GLY A 212 30.37 -16.54 -4.08
C GLY A 212 29.67 -17.79 -3.56
N LEU A 213 30.04 -18.97 -4.08
CA LEU A 213 29.50 -20.24 -3.61
C LEU A 213 29.86 -20.54 -2.15
N ARG A 214 31.02 -20.08 -1.65
CA ARG A 214 31.37 -20.16 -0.22
C ARG A 214 30.45 -19.28 0.63
N LEU A 215 30.16 -18.05 0.20
CA LEU A 215 29.23 -17.14 0.89
C LEU A 215 27.81 -17.72 1.02
N LEU A 216 27.42 -18.60 0.11
CA LEU A 216 26.10 -19.24 0.09
C LEU A 216 26.02 -20.52 0.94
N THR A 217 27.10 -20.93 1.60
CA THR A 217 27.09 -22.13 2.44
C THR A 217 26.23 -21.87 3.68
N GLY A 218 25.06 -22.52 3.75
CA GLY A 218 24.08 -22.32 4.83
C GLY A 218 23.23 -21.05 4.68
N ALA A 219 23.39 -20.29 3.60
CA ALA A 219 22.65 -19.07 3.35
C ALA A 219 21.18 -19.35 2.98
N ARG A 220 20.29 -18.37 3.20
CA ARG A 220 18.87 -18.47 2.87
C ARG A 220 18.66 -18.27 1.35
N PRO A 221 17.53 -18.70 0.78
CA PRO A 221 17.23 -18.45 -0.64
C PRO A 221 17.22 -16.94 -0.98
N GLY A 222 16.77 -16.11 -0.05
CA GLY A 222 16.82 -14.65 -0.19
C GLY A 222 18.24 -14.08 -0.24
N ASP A 223 19.20 -14.67 0.48
CA ASP A 223 20.62 -14.32 0.39
C ASP A 223 21.17 -14.60 -1.02
N ALA A 224 20.83 -15.77 -1.57
CA ALA A 224 21.24 -16.18 -2.91
C ALA A 224 20.71 -15.24 -3.99
N ALA A 225 19.41 -14.91 -3.91
CA ALA A 225 18.79 -13.93 -4.79
C ALA A 225 19.45 -12.54 -4.67
N ARG A 226 19.75 -12.10 -3.44
CA ARG A 226 20.46 -10.84 -3.16
C ARG A 226 21.86 -10.85 -3.77
N LEU A 227 22.63 -11.93 -3.62
CA LEU A 227 23.97 -12.04 -4.21
C LEU A 227 23.91 -11.95 -5.73
N ALA A 228 22.97 -12.65 -6.38
CA ALA A 228 22.77 -12.55 -7.82
C ALA A 228 22.40 -11.13 -8.28
N SER A 229 21.58 -10.42 -7.52
CA SER A 229 21.25 -9.01 -7.79
C SER A 229 22.47 -8.09 -7.68
N LEU A 230 23.34 -8.29 -6.67
CA LEU A 230 24.58 -7.52 -6.53
C LEU A 230 25.54 -7.77 -7.70
N VAL A 231 25.63 -9.00 -8.21
CA VAL A 231 26.38 -9.31 -9.44
C VAL A 231 25.81 -8.54 -10.63
N ALA A 232 24.48 -8.54 -10.80
CA ALA A 232 23.81 -7.82 -11.88
C ALA A 232 24.04 -6.31 -11.79
N GLU A 233 24.03 -5.74 -10.58
CA GLU A 233 24.31 -4.32 -10.32
C GLU A 233 25.76 -3.97 -10.65
N ALA A 234 26.72 -4.80 -10.21
CA ALA A 234 28.14 -4.60 -10.52
C ALA A 234 28.40 -4.60 -12.04
N ARG A 235 27.75 -5.53 -12.78
CA ARG A 235 27.83 -5.57 -14.25
C ARG A 235 27.22 -4.31 -14.89
N ARG A 236 26.03 -3.88 -14.44
CA ARG A 236 25.34 -2.68 -14.96
C ARG A 236 26.07 -1.38 -14.68
N ALA A 237 26.76 -1.28 -13.55
CA ALA A 237 27.48 -0.07 -13.14
C ALA A 237 28.70 0.26 -14.03
N GLY A 238 28.94 -0.50 -15.11
CA GLY A 238 30.08 -0.25 -15.99
C GLY A 238 31.41 -0.63 -15.36
N LEU A 239 31.41 -1.27 -14.18
CA LEU A 239 32.58 -1.99 -13.71
C LEU A 239 33.00 -3.08 -14.72
N ALA A 240 32.14 -3.41 -15.69
CA ALA A 240 32.36 -4.29 -16.85
C ALA A 240 33.66 -4.03 -17.64
N GLY A 241 34.25 -2.82 -17.58
CA GLY A 241 35.58 -2.52 -18.14
C GLY A 241 36.74 -2.57 -17.14
N GLY A 242 36.44 -2.71 -15.85
CA GLY A 242 37.41 -2.89 -14.78
C GLY A 242 37.82 -4.35 -14.60
N ASP A 243 38.87 -4.56 -13.82
CA ASP A 243 39.39 -5.88 -13.43
C ASP A 243 38.24 -6.77 -12.91
N PRO A 244 37.96 -7.94 -13.52
CA PRO A 244 36.94 -8.88 -13.03
C PRO A 244 37.10 -9.22 -11.55
N ASP A 245 38.34 -9.25 -11.03
CA ASP A 245 38.57 -9.52 -9.62
C ASP A 245 38.17 -8.34 -8.73
N GLU A 246 38.25 -7.10 -9.23
CA GLU A 246 37.73 -5.91 -8.55
C GLU A 246 36.20 -5.96 -8.44
N GLN A 247 35.50 -6.37 -9.50
CA GLN A 247 34.05 -6.57 -9.46
C GLN A 247 33.68 -7.62 -8.42
N ARG A 248 34.36 -8.77 -8.41
CA ARG A 248 34.12 -9.85 -7.45
C ARG A 248 34.39 -9.41 -6.02
N ARG A 249 35.47 -8.64 -5.79
CA ARG A 249 35.76 -8.00 -4.49
C ARG A 249 34.61 -7.08 -4.07
N ALA A 250 34.16 -6.19 -4.96
CA ALA A 250 33.07 -5.25 -4.66
C ALA A 250 31.75 -5.96 -4.36
N VAL A 251 31.39 -7.01 -5.12
CA VAL A 251 30.20 -7.84 -4.86
C VAL A 251 30.31 -8.54 -3.51
N LYS A 252 31.45 -9.14 -3.20
CA LYS A 252 31.70 -9.78 -1.91
C LYS A 252 31.56 -8.78 -0.76
N SER A 253 32.20 -7.61 -0.86
CA SER A 253 32.11 -6.57 0.17
C SER A 253 30.67 -6.07 0.31
N ALA A 254 29.95 -5.84 -0.79
CA ALA A 254 28.54 -5.45 -0.76
C ALA A 254 27.63 -6.52 -0.11
N TYR A 255 27.89 -7.80 -0.38
CA TYR A 255 27.16 -8.90 0.26
C TYR A 255 27.37 -8.91 1.79
N LEU A 256 28.61 -8.67 2.22
CA LEU A 256 29.02 -8.57 3.63
C LEU A 256 28.77 -7.17 4.24
N GLY A 257 28.02 -6.31 3.56
CA GLY A 257 27.62 -4.99 4.05
C GLY A 257 28.76 -3.98 4.19
N TRP A 258 29.86 -4.15 3.44
CA TRP A 258 31.06 -3.29 3.49
C TRP A 258 31.64 -3.08 4.90
N SER A 259 31.30 -3.95 5.85
CA SER A 259 31.55 -3.73 7.28
C SER A 259 33.05 -3.54 7.59
N THR A 260 33.92 -4.35 6.98
CA THR A 260 35.36 -4.27 7.22
C THR A 260 35.98 -2.99 6.64
N GLU A 261 35.55 -2.61 5.44
CA GLU A 261 35.99 -1.42 4.74
C GLU A 261 35.51 -0.17 5.46
N LEU A 262 34.26 -0.13 5.93
CA LEU A 262 33.69 1.00 6.67
C LEU A 262 34.34 1.15 8.03
N THR A 263 34.54 0.07 8.80
CA THR A 263 35.30 0.14 10.06
C THR A 263 36.70 0.71 9.84
N ARG A 264 37.40 0.27 8.78
CA ARG A 264 38.72 0.81 8.43
C ARG A 264 38.63 2.28 8.03
N TRP A 265 37.67 2.63 7.18
CA TRP A 265 37.49 3.97 6.66
C TRP A 265 37.20 4.96 7.80
N PHE A 266 36.23 4.66 8.67
CA PHE A 266 35.91 5.50 9.84
C PHE A 266 37.07 5.56 10.83
N GLY A 267 37.82 4.47 11.03
CA GLY A 267 39.02 4.46 11.87
C GLY A 267 40.15 5.37 11.36
N GLY A 268 40.31 5.46 10.03
CA GLY A 268 41.30 6.30 9.36
C GLY A 268 40.88 7.76 9.19
N HIS A 269 39.58 8.04 9.05
CA HIS A 269 39.05 9.39 8.87
C HIS A 269 38.45 9.89 10.19
N ARG A 270 39.31 10.35 11.10
CA ARG A 270 38.87 10.88 12.41
C ARG A 270 38.29 12.29 12.33
N GLY A 271 38.54 13.01 11.24
CA GLY A 271 37.98 14.34 11.02
C GLY A 271 36.46 14.29 10.87
N PRO A 272 35.69 15.13 11.60
CA PRO A 272 34.23 15.11 11.56
C PRO A 272 33.68 15.47 10.18
N HIS A 273 34.30 16.41 9.46
CA HIS A 273 33.85 16.84 8.13
C HIS A 273 33.79 15.68 7.12
N ASP A 274 34.77 14.78 7.13
CA ASP A 274 34.80 13.65 6.19
C ASP A 274 33.68 12.66 6.45
N ARG A 275 33.47 12.33 7.73
CA ARG A 275 32.40 11.43 8.16
C ARG A 275 31.04 12.02 7.83
N VAL A 276 30.84 13.29 8.15
CA VAL A 276 29.60 14.02 7.85
C VAL A 276 29.35 14.04 6.34
N LEU A 277 30.35 14.35 5.51
CA LEU A 277 30.20 14.33 4.05
C LEU A 277 29.86 12.93 3.51
N LEU A 278 30.53 11.90 4.01
CA LEU A 278 30.24 10.53 3.63
C LEU A 278 28.78 10.17 3.95
N ILE A 279 28.30 10.52 5.15
CA ILE A 279 26.91 10.30 5.58
C ILE A 279 25.93 11.10 4.72
N THR A 280 26.23 12.38 4.46
CA THR A 280 25.37 13.23 3.64
C THR A 280 25.21 12.70 2.23
N VAL A 281 26.31 12.33 1.56
CA VAL A 281 26.26 11.75 0.22
C VAL A 281 25.61 10.36 0.25
N ALA A 282 25.85 9.55 1.29
CA ALA A 282 25.17 8.27 1.46
C ALA A 282 23.64 8.41 1.57
N ALA A 283 23.17 9.42 2.29
CA ALA A 283 21.74 9.66 2.52
C ALA A 283 21.00 10.26 1.33
N LEU A 284 21.69 11.04 0.49
CA LEU A 284 21.04 11.92 -0.50
C LEU A 284 21.44 11.65 -1.95
N GLN A 285 22.31 10.68 -2.24
CA GLN A 285 22.74 10.43 -3.62
C GLN A 285 21.62 9.92 -4.54
N PRO A 286 21.59 10.34 -5.81
CA PRO A 286 22.51 11.30 -6.43
C PRO A 286 22.26 12.74 -5.95
N ILE A 287 23.34 13.48 -5.66
CA ILE A 287 23.27 14.85 -5.12
C ILE A 287 24.33 15.78 -5.75
N PRO A 288 23.97 16.99 -6.22
CA PRO A 288 24.96 17.98 -6.66
C PRO A 288 25.97 18.32 -5.55
N GLY A 289 27.26 18.47 -5.88
CA GLY A 289 28.31 18.60 -4.87
C GLY A 289 28.22 19.85 -3.99
N ASP A 290 27.72 20.97 -4.54
CA ASP A 290 27.42 22.19 -3.79
C ASP A 290 26.26 21.98 -2.80
N THR A 291 25.22 21.25 -3.23
CA THR A 291 24.08 20.88 -2.39
C THR A 291 24.51 19.90 -1.30
N ALA A 292 25.41 18.95 -1.60
CA ALA A 292 25.97 18.03 -0.61
C ALA A 292 26.71 18.79 0.50
N LEU A 293 27.53 19.79 0.16
CA LEU A 293 28.18 20.66 1.15
C LEU A 293 27.15 21.46 1.97
N ALA A 294 26.14 22.03 1.31
CA ALA A 294 25.08 22.78 1.99
C ALA A 294 24.28 21.92 2.97
N CYS A 295 24.05 20.65 2.66
CA CYS A 295 23.39 19.68 3.54
C CYS A 295 24.30 19.13 4.64
N ALA A 296 25.62 19.06 4.40
CA ALA A 296 26.60 18.55 5.38
C ALA A 296 26.82 19.53 6.55
N VAL A 297 26.78 20.84 6.30
CA VAL A 297 26.95 21.86 7.35
C VAL A 297 25.94 21.72 8.51
N PRO A 298 24.62 21.65 8.29
CA PRO A 298 23.67 21.48 9.39
C PRO A 298 23.82 20.12 10.10
N LEU A 299 24.26 19.07 9.41
CA LEU A 299 24.56 17.79 10.06
C LEU A 299 25.76 17.89 11.00
N ALA A 300 26.84 18.55 10.56
CA ALA A 300 28.00 18.80 11.43
C ALA A 300 27.61 19.64 12.67
N ALA A 301 26.81 20.68 12.48
CA ALA A 301 26.30 21.50 13.58
C ALA A 301 25.45 20.68 14.56
N ALA A 302 24.58 19.80 14.06
CA ALA A 302 23.79 18.89 14.90
C ALA A 302 24.67 17.93 15.71
N MET A 303 25.85 17.55 15.20
CA MET A 303 26.82 16.70 15.91
C MET A 303 27.70 17.47 16.91
N GLY A 304 27.46 18.78 17.13
CA GLY A 304 28.22 19.60 18.07
C GLY A 304 29.56 20.11 17.54
N GLU A 305 29.80 20.03 16.22
CA GLU A 305 31.01 20.56 15.61
C GLU A 305 30.88 22.08 15.41
N PRO A 306 31.83 22.90 15.92
CA PRO A 306 31.73 24.36 15.87
C PRO A 306 31.73 24.86 14.42
N GLY A 307 30.60 25.45 14.00
CA GLY A 307 30.31 25.75 12.59
C GLY A 307 31.06 26.92 11.94
N THR A 308 32.11 27.48 12.54
CA THR A 308 32.58 28.84 12.17
C THR A 308 34.09 29.05 12.02
N GLU A 309 34.96 28.10 12.37
CA GLU A 309 36.40 28.27 12.10
C GLU A 309 36.74 27.86 10.65
N GLY A 310 36.20 28.67 9.73
CA GLY A 310 36.49 28.67 8.31
C GLY A 310 35.59 27.74 7.50
N ARG A 311 34.61 28.29 6.77
CA ARG A 311 33.93 27.58 5.66
C ARG A 311 34.91 27.06 4.60
N LEU A 312 36.14 27.58 4.59
CA LEU A 312 37.28 27.10 3.80
C LEU A 312 37.92 25.81 4.34
N GLY A 313 37.56 25.35 5.55
CA GLY A 313 37.97 24.06 6.11
C GLY A 313 37.15 22.87 5.59
N TRP A 314 36.11 23.14 4.79
CA TRP A 314 35.40 22.13 4.02
C TRP A 314 36.12 21.85 2.70
N PRO A 315 36.16 20.60 2.22
CA PRO A 315 36.67 20.27 0.90
C PRO A 315 35.95 21.06 -0.19
N SER A 316 36.68 21.43 -1.24
CA SER A 316 36.07 22.00 -2.44
C SER A 316 35.18 20.99 -3.15
N VAL A 317 34.18 21.47 -3.89
CA VAL A 317 33.27 20.61 -4.68
C VAL A 317 34.06 19.68 -5.63
N THR A 318 35.18 20.15 -6.16
CA THR A 318 36.08 19.40 -7.05
C THR A 318 36.85 18.28 -6.36
N GLU A 319 37.06 18.38 -5.05
CA GLU A 319 37.77 17.35 -4.25
C GLU A 319 36.84 16.24 -3.76
N LEU A 320 35.52 16.48 -3.71
CA LEU A 320 34.55 15.53 -3.16
C LEU A 320 34.59 14.14 -3.81
N PRO A 321 34.66 13.98 -5.15
CA PRO A 321 34.71 12.65 -5.76
C PRO A 321 35.93 11.85 -5.30
N THR A 322 37.12 12.44 -5.37
CA THR A 322 38.38 11.80 -4.96
C THR A 322 38.39 11.49 -3.48
N ARG A 323 37.91 12.42 -2.64
CA ARG A 323 37.97 12.30 -1.18
C ARG A 323 37.01 11.25 -0.62
N LEU A 324 35.84 11.09 -1.23
CA LEU A 324 34.82 10.15 -0.78
C LEU A 324 34.86 8.81 -1.55
N ASP A 325 35.76 8.68 -2.52
CA ASP A 325 35.77 7.56 -3.48
C ASP A 325 34.37 7.39 -4.12
N ALA A 326 33.92 8.52 -4.68
CA ALA A 326 32.64 8.72 -5.35
C ALA A 326 32.87 9.19 -6.80
N VAL A 327 31.81 9.17 -7.60
CA VAL A 327 31.83 9.65 -8.99
C VAL A 327 30.78 10.73 -9.20
N THR A 328 31.08 11.70 -10.07
CA THR A 328 30.11 12.72 -10.51
C THR A 328 29.44 12.25 -11.79
N GLY A 329 28.14 11.95 -11.71
CA GLY A 329 27.28 11.70 -12.88
C GLY A 329 26.46 12.92 -13.27
N GLU A 330 25.56 12.77 -14.25
CA GLU A 330 24.65 13.84 -14.70
C GLU A 330 23.77 14.41 -13.58
N GLU A 331 23.31 13.54 -12.67
CA GLU A 331 22.44 13.91 -11.55
C GLU A 331 23.22 14.34 -10.29
N GLY A 332 24.56 14.23 -10.30
CA GLY A 332 25.43 14.62 -9.19
C GLY A 332 26.34 13.50 -8.66
N LEU A 333 26.85 13.69 -7.45
CA LEU A 333 27.71 12.74 -6.73
C LEU A 333 26.94 11.47 -6.37
N ARG A 334 27.57 10.31 -6.62
CA ARG A 334 27.10 8.98 -6.22
C ARG A 334 28.26 8.04 -5.97
N PHE A 335 28.06 6.98 -5.19
CA PHE A 335 29.05 5.93 -5.05
C PHE A 335 28.94 4.91 -6.20
N PRO A 336 30.05 4.58 -6.89
CA PRO A 336 30.03 3.55 -7.92
C PRO A 336 29.90 2.12 -7.33
N ARG A 337 30.20 1.98 -6.04
CA ARG A 337 30.23 0.70 -5.31
C ARG A 337 28.81 0.21 -4.98
N PRO A 338 28.39 -0.99 -5.42
CA PRO A 338 27.05 -1.52 -5.17
C PRO A 338 26.68 -1.53 -3.68
N GLY A 339 25.52 -0.97 -3.35
CA GLY A 339 25.00 -0.93 -1.98
C GLY A 339 25.82 -0.13 -0.97
N TYR A 340 26.90 0.55 -1.38
CA TYR A 340 27.83 1.21 -0.44
C TYR A 340 27.17 2.34 0.33
N ALA A 341 26.35 3.17 -0.32
CA ALA A 341 25.57 4.22 0.31
C ALA A 341 24.75 3.71 1.51
N ARG A 342 23.99 2.65 1.27
CA ARG A 342 23.17 2.00 2.29
C ARG A 342 24.04 1.43 3.41
N ALA A 343 25.15 0.77 3.07
CA ALA A 343 26.06 0.21 4.04
C ALA A 343 26.69 1.29 4.96
N VAL A 344 27.00 2.48 4.43
CA VAL A 344 27.45 3.62 5.25
C VAL A 344 26.39 3.97 6.31
N LEU A 345 25.13 4.11 5.89
CA LEU A 345 24.05 4.47 6.81
C LEU A 345 23.79 3.35 7.83
N GLU A 346 23.80 2.09 7.40
CA GLU A 346 23.68 0.91 8.28
C GLU A 346 24.81 0.89 9.33
N HIS A 347 26.05 1.09 8.89
CA HIS A 347 27.21 1.16 9.78
C HIS A 347 27.09 2.30 10.80
N VAL A 348 26.71 3.49 10.35
CA VAL A 348 26.54 4.65 11.25
C VAL A 348 25.42 4.41 12.24
N TRP A 349 24.31 3.83 11.77
CA TRP A 349 23.19 3.49 12.63
C TRP A 349 23.57 2.45 13.68
N GLU A 350 24.33 1.42 13.33
CA GLU A 350 24.71 0.34 14.25
C GLU A 350 25.79 0.77 15.24
N GLU A 351 26.88 1.33 14.75
CA GLU A 351 28.10 1.59 15.53
C GLU A 351 28.04 2.92 16.30
N TYR A 352 27.15 3.85 15.92
CA TYR A 352 27.05 5.16 16.56
C TYR A 352 25.61 5.46 17.04
N PRO A 353 25.10 4.78 18.09
CA PRO A 353 23.73 4.97 18.57
C PRO A 353 23.36 6.41 18.91
N LEU A 354 24.31 7.19 19.45
CA LEU A 354 24.12 8.62 19.80
C LEU A 354 23.89 9.51 18.57
N VAL A 355 24.27 9.06 17.37
CA VAL A 355 24.10 9.80 16.12
C VAL A 355 22.70 9.61 15.53
N ARG A 356 21.95 8.57 15.93
CA ARG A 356 20.65 8.22 15.32
C ARG A 356 19.64 9.35 15.40
N GLU A 357 19.47 9.93 16.58
CA GLU A 357 18.53 11.04 16.79
C GLU A 357 18.96 12.29 16.00
N HIS A 358 20.25 12.62 16.01
CA HIS A 358 20.81 13.73 15.25
C HIS A 358 20.65 13.54 13.73
N LEU A 359 20.86 12.32 13.23
CA LEU A 359 20.69 11.98 11.81
C LEU A 359 19.22 12.05 11.39
N ALA A 360 18.31 11.51 12.20
CA ALA A 360 16.88 11.55 11.93
C ALA A 360 16.35 12.99 11.98
N GLY A 361 16.73 13.79 12.99
CA GLY A 361 16.40 15.20 13.11
C GLY A 361 16.94 16.04 11.95
N TRP A 362 18.20 15.80 11.54
CA TRP A 362 18.79 16.47 10.39
C TRP A 362 18.02 16.17 9.09
N LEU A 363 17.71 14.90 8.79
CA LEU A 363 16.91 14.54 7.61
C LEU A 363 15.52 15.18 7.65
N ALA A 364 14.92 15.26 8.83
CA ALA A 364 13.64 15.91 9.08
C ALA A 364 13.66 17.41 8.74
N ASP A 365 14.71 18.13 9.15
CA ASP A 365 14.82 19.59 9.00
C ASP A 365 15.34 20.04 7.62
N LEU A 366 15.99 19.14 6.88
CA LEU A 366 16.62 19.45 5.59
C LEU A 366 15.67 20.08 4.55
N PRO A 367 14.44 19.58 4.32
CA PRO A 367 13.55 20.15 3.31
C PRO A 367 13.15 21.61 3.57
N ALA A 368 13.20 22.05 4.83
CA ALA A 368 12.93 23.43 5.25
C ALA A 368 14.17 24.33 5.17
N SER A 369 15.37 23.77 5.36
CA SER A 369 16.62 24.52 5.49
C SER A 369 17.44 24.62 4.20
N VAL A 370 17.30 23.67 3.28
CA VAL A 370 18.10 23.63 2.05
C VAL A 370 17.17 23.54 0.82
N PRO A 371 17.31 24.43 -0.18
CA PRO A 371 16.63 24.26 -1.46
C PRO A 371 17.08 22.97 -2.14
N MET A 372 16.14 22.06 -2.39
CA MET A 372 16.42 20.76 -3.01
C MET A 372 15.64 20.56 -4.30
N ARG A 373 16.27 19.88 -5.25
CA ARG A 373 15.56 19.35 -6.43
C ARG A 373 14.64 18.22 -6.00
N ARG A 374 13.55 18.02 -6.76
CA ARG A 374 12.57 16.96 -6.51
C ARG A 374 13.19 15.56 -6.38
N GLY A 375 14.18 15.22 -7.21
CA GLY A 375 14.89 13.94 -7.14
C GLY A 375 15.63 13.72 -5.81
N THR A 376 16.33 14.75 -5.32
CA THR A 376 17.03 14.71 -4.03
C THR A 376 16.04 14.65 -2.87
N LEU A 377 14.93 15.40 -2.94
CA LEU A 377 13.87 15.34 -1.93
C LEU A 377 13.24 13.95 -1.84
N ASN A 378 12.98 13.30 -2.97
CA ASN A 378 12.47 11.92 -2.99
C ASN A 378 13.46 10.94 -2.33
N THR A 379 14.76 11.09 -2.63
CA THR A 379 15.81 10.28 -2.04
C THR A 379 15.89 10.48 -0.53
N LEU A 380 15.79 11.73 -0.06
CA LEU A 380 15.73 12.05 1.37
C LEU A 380 14.56 11.34 2.06
N VAL A 381 13.36 11.39 1.47
CA VAL A 381 12.17 10.72 2.02
C VAL A 381 12.37 9.21 2.06
N ASP A 382 12.89 8.61 0.98
CA ASP A 382 13.16 7.17 0.92
C ASP A 382 14.17 6.75 2.00
N THR A 383 15.25 7.52 2.18
CA THR A 383 16.25 7.29 3.24
C THR A 383 15.63 7.43 4.63
N TYR A 384 14.85 8.48 4.88
CA TYR A 384 14.19 8.71 6.17
C TYR A 384 13.24 7.55 6.53
N LEU A 385 12.42 7.12 5.58
CA LEU A 385 11.52 5.97 5.76
C LEU A 385 12.28 4.68 6.04
N GLU A 386 13.40 4.45 5.37
CA GLU A 386 14.21 3.26 5.62
C GLU A 386 14.77 3.26 7.05
N LEU A 387 15.29 4.40 7.53
CA LEU A 387 15.76 4.53 8.90
C LEU A 387 14.63 4.32 9.91
N ALA A 388 13.47 4.94 9.69
CA ALA A 388 12.29 4.78 10.55
C ALA A 388 11.81 3.32 10.57
N ALA A 389 11.76 2.66 9.41
CA ALA A 389 11.31 1.28 9.30
C ALA A 389 12.31 0.29 9.91
N ARG A 390 13.62 0.57 9.83
CA ARG A 390 14.67 -0.17 10.55
C ARG A 390 14.52 -0.02 12.07
N ALA A 391 14.20 1.18 12.54
CA ALA A 391 13.90 1.45 13.94
C ALA A 391 12.54 0.88 14.39
N ARG A 392 11.71 0.41 13.46
CA ARG A 392 10.28 0.08 13.66
C ARG A 392 9.48 1.23 14.27
N ASP A 393 9.89 2.44 13.95
CA ASP A 393 9.32 3.68 14.46
C ASP A 393 8.39 4.30 13.41
N GLY A 394 7.16 3.80 13.35
CA GLY A 394 6.14 4.41 12.50
C GLY A 394 5.70 5.79 12.99
N ALA A 395 5.94 6.13 14.26
CA ALA A 395 5.54 7.41 14.82
C ALA A 395 6.39 8.54 14.20
N ALA A 396 7.71 8.33 14.06
CA ALA A 396 8.62 9.26 13.39
C ALA A 396 8.09 9.74 12.02
N VAL A 397 7.58 8.82 11.20
CA VAL A 397 6.99 9.15 9.88
C VAL A 397 5.76 10.05 10.01
N THR A 398 4.92 9.83 11.02
CA THR A 398 3.70 10.62 11.20
C THR A 398 3.94 11.95 11.91
N GLU A 399 4.98 12.03 12.74
CA GLU A 399 5.37 13.24 13.46
C GLU A 399 6.08 14.25 12.54
N ILE A 400 6.83 13.77 11.54
CA ILE A 400 7.53 14.68 10.62
C ILE A 400 6.61 15.34 9.58
N VAL A 401 5.48 14.72 9.27
CA VAL A 401 4.57 15.19 8.21
C VAL A 401 4.05 16.61 8.44
N PRO A 402 3.52 16.99 9.62
CA PRO A 402 3.11 18.37 9.88
C PRO A 402 4.24 19.38 9.68
N HIS A 403 5.48 19.02 10.04
CA HIS A 403 6.64 19.88 9.88
C HIS A 403 6.96 20.13 8.39
N TRP A 404 6.95 19.09 7.55
CA TRP A 404 7.13 19.25 6.10
C TRP A 404 5.99 20.01 5.44
N LEU A 405 4.76 19.86 5.90
CA LEU A 405 3.63 20.66 5.42
C LEU A 405 3.81 22.15 5.76
N ALA A 406 4.23 22.47 6.99
CA ALA A 406 4.52 23.83 7.39
C ALA A 406 5.67 24.46 6.57
N ALA A 407 6.63 23.64 6.11
CA ALA A 407 7.71 24.06 5.22
C ALA A 407 7.31 24.14 3.73
N GLY A 408 6.03 23.93 3.38
CA GLY A 408 5.56 23.94 1.99
C GLY A 408 6.05 22.74 1.16
N ARG A 409 6.32 21.61 1.81
CA ARG A 409 6.83 20.37 1.19
C ARG A 409 5.76 19.28 1.15
N GLN A 410 4.59 19.61 0.62
CA GLN A 410 3.45 18.68 0.51
C GLN A 410 3.82 17.38 -0.23
N GLU A 411 4.61 17.45 -1.30
CA GLU A 411 5.04 16.25 -2.04
C GLU A 411 5.84 15.27 -1.16
N ALA A 412 6.71 15.76 -0.27
CA ALA A 412 7.48 14.92 0.65
C ALA A 412 6.60 14.28 1.71
N ALA A 413 5.67 15.06 2.28
CA ALA A 413 4.69 14.57 3.25
C ALA A 413 3.80 13.46 2.66
N VAL A 414 3.24 13.70 1.48
CA VAL A 414 2.39 12.71 0.77
C VAL A 414 3.20 11.46 0.43
N ARG A 415 4.44 11.60 -0.05
CA ARG A 415 5.32 10.46 -0.34
C ARG A 415 5.61 9.64 0.91
N ALA A 416 5.98 10.28 2.02
CA ALA A 416 6.25 9.59 3.28
C ALA A 416 5.03 8.83 3.81
N LEU A 417 3.85 9.45 3.80
CA LEU A 417 2.63 8.78 4.23
C LEU A 417 2.23 7.63 3.31
N SER A 418 2.38 7.80 1.99
CA SER A 418 2.01 6.78 1.00
C SER A 418 2.93 5.56 1.07
N GLN A 419 4.25 5.78 1.05
CA GLN A 419 5.24 4.71 1.13
C GLN A 419 5.29 4.09 2.53
N GLY A 420 5.29 4.92 3.58
CA GLY A 420 5.21 4.46 4.96
C GLY A 420 3.94 3.65 5.22
N GLY A 421 2.82 4.03 4.62
CA GLY A 421 1.54 3.34 4.70
C GLY A 421 1.50 1.95 4.06
N VAL A 422 2.40 1.64 3.12
CA VAL A 422 2.50 0.31 2.48
C VAL A 422 3.69 -0.53 2.97
N ASP A 423 4.59 0.05 3.77
CA ASP A 423 5.73 -0.66 4.36
C ASP A 423 5.24 -1.74 5.35
N LEU A 424 5.88 -2.91 5.31
CA LEU A 424 5.49 -4.08 6.11
C LEU A 424 5.84 -3.94 7.60
N ARG A 425 6.85 -3.13 7.94
CA ARG A 425 7.36 -2.94 9.30
C ARG A 425 6.61 -1.83 10.03
N ILE A 426 6.32 -0.72 9.34
CA ILE A 426 5.73 0.48 9.97
C ILE A 426 4.33 0.85 9.45
N GLY A 427 3.85 0.25 8.35
CA GLY A 427 2.61 0.67 7.70
C GLY A 427 1.36 0.49 8.53
N GLY A 428 1.31 -0.50 9.42
CA GLY A 428 0.20 -0.65 10.38
C GLY A 428 0.07 0.55 11.32
N HIS A 429 1.18 1.18 11.72
CA HIS A 429 1.16 2.40 12.53
C HIS A 429 0.71 3.60 11.69
N VAL A 430 1.36 3.83 10.53
CA VAL A 430 1.07 4.96 9.64
C VAL A 430 -0.40 4.96 9.20
N ARG A 431 -0.94 3.80 8.79
CA ARG A 431 -2.34 3.67 8.41
C ARG A 431 -3.28 4.01 9.57
N ARG A 432 -3.07 3.45 10.77
CA ARG A 432 -3.91 3.80 11.95
C ARG A 432 -3.92 5.30 12.20
N ARG A 433 -2.74 5.94 12.16
CA ARG A 433 -2.63 7.38 12.35
C ARG A 433 -3.36 8.20 11.28
N LEU A 434 -3.28 7.79 10.01
CA LEU A 434 -4.05 8.41 8.92
C LEU A 434 -5.57 8.34 9.16
N LEU A 435 -6.07 7.20 9.67
CA LEU A 435 -7.50 7.05 10.00
C LEU A 435 -7.88 7.95 11.19
N ASP A 436 -7.07 7.97 12.24
CA ASP A 436 -7.30 8.82 13.41
C ASP A 436 -7.36 10.30 13.02
N TRP A 437 -6.45 10.74 12.15
CA TRP A 437 -6.48 12.09 11.60
C TRP A 437 -7.72 12.34 10.73
N ALA A 438 -8.09 11.43 9.84
CA ALA A 438 -9.27 11.59 8.98
C ALA A 438 -10.56 11.76 9.79
N ARG A 439 -10.67 11.13 10.97
CA ARG A 439 -11.81 11.22 11.89
C ARG A 439 -11.90 12.55 12.66
N ARG A 440 -10.84 13.36 12.67
CA ARG A 440 -10.79 14.59 13.48
C ARG A 440 -11.40 15.77 12.73
N PRO A 441 -12.48 16.40 13.26
CA PRO A 441 -13.07 17.58 12.63
C PRO A 441 -12.14 18.79 12.67
N ASP A 442 -11.35 18.93 13.73
CA ASP A 442 -10.46 20.05 14.03
C ASP A 442 -9.08 19.97 13.35
N LEU A 443 -8.84 18.96 12.52
CA LEU A 443 -7.55 18.78 11.84
C LEU A 443 -7.29 19.91 10.82
N ASP A 444 -6.04 20.37 10.77
CA ASP A 444 -5.56 21.33 9.78
C ASP A 444 -5.93 20.94 8.34
N GLN A 445 -6.32 21.93 7.52
CA GLN A 445 -6.81 21.66 6.16
C GLN A 445 -5.70 21.21 5.22
N ALA A 446 -4.46 21.69 5.38
CA ALA A 446 -3.34 21.22 4.56
C ALA A 446 -3.02 19.75 4.88
N LEU A 447 -3.12 19.35 6.15
CA LEU A 447 -2.99 17.95 6.53
C LEU A 447 -4.14 17.09 5.98
N LYS A 448 -5.39 17.56 6.01
CA LYS A 448 -6.53 16.85 5.36
C LYS A 448 -6.28 16.64 3.87
N LEU A 449 -5.82 17.66 3.15
CA LEU A 449 -5.46 17.56 1.71
C LEU A 449 -4.33 16.55 1.48
N ALA A 450 -3.28 16.58 2.30
CA ALA A 450 -2.19 15.60 2.22
C ALA A 450 -2.68 14.16 2.46
N ILE A 451 -3.64 13.94 3.38
CA ILE A 451 -4.26 12.63 3.59
C ILE A 451 -5.10 12.24 2.37
N THR A 452 -5.85 13.16 1.76
CA THR A 452 -6.60 12.89 0.52
C THR A 452 -5.67 12.44 -0.60
N ASP A 453 -4.57 13.17 -0.84
CA ASP A 453 -3.55 12.83 -1.84
C ASP A 453 -2.87 11.48 -1.52
N THR A 454 -2.60 11.22 -0.23
CA THR A 454 -2.07 9.94 0.22
C THR A 454 -3.05 8.81 -0.09
N CYS A 455 -4.35 9.01 0.12
CA CYS A 455 -5.38 8.02 -0.16
C CYS A 455 -5.49 7.70 -1.65
N ARG A 456 -5.08 8.61 -2.55
CA ARG A 456 -4.96 8.31 -3.99
C ARG A 456 -3.95 7.20 -4.25
N GLN A 457 -2.77 7.29 -3.66
CA GLN A 457 -1.72 6.26 -3.81
C GLN A 457 -2.02 5.03 -2.95
N LEU A 458 -2.48 5.22 -1.72
CA LEU A 458 -2.80 4.14 -0.81
C LEU A 458 -3.99 3.32 -1.31
N GLY A 459 -4.98 3.95 -1.95
CA GLY A 459 -6.13 3.28 -2.56
C GLY A 459 -5.76 2.35 -3.71
N GLU A 460 -4.54 2.47 -4.24
CA GLU A 460 -3.98 1.50 -5.16
C GLU A 460 -3.71 0.15 -4.51
N VAL A 461 -3.42 0.16 -3.20
CA VAL A 461 -2.98 -1.00 -2.40
C VAL A 461 -3.98 -1.41 -1.32
N HIS A 462 -4.82 -0.48 -0.88
CA HIS A 462 -5.71 -0.62 0.26
C HIS A 462 -6.98 0.17 -0.01
N LEU A 463 -7.73 -0.22 -1.05
CA LEU A 463 -8.90 0.50 -1.56
C LEU A 463 -9.94 0.79 -0.47
N SER A 464 -10.39 -0.24 0.26
CA SER A 464 -11.36 -0.12 1.38
C SER A 464 -10.89 0.86 2.45
N ALA A 465 -9.62 0.72 2.88
CA ALA A 465 -9.02 1.58 3.89
C ALA A 465 -8.93 3.05 3.41
N ALA A 466 -8.55 3.26 2.15
CA ALA A 466 -8.50 4.60 1.55
C ALA A 466 -9.92 5.21 1.46
N LEU A 467 -10.91 4.46 0.97
CA LEU A 467 -12.30 4.91 0.88
C LEU A 467 -12.88 5.24 2.27
N THR A 468 -12.57 4.44 3.29
CA THR A 468 -12.98 4.73 4.67
C THR A 468 -12.42 6.06 5.19
N ARG A 469 -11.16 6.38 4.88
CA ARG A 469 -10.56 7.68 5.23
C ARG A 469 -11.19 8.82 4.44
N LEU A 470 -11.36 8.64 3.13
CA LEU A 470 -12.00 9.61 2.24
C LEU A 470 -13.44 9.90 2.67
N LYS A 471 -14.18 8.90 3.18
CA LYS A 471 -15.50 9.06 3.80
C LYS A 471 -15.47 10.01 5.00
N HIS A 472 -14.49 9.85 5.89
CA HIS A 472 -14.33 10.72 7.05
C HIS A 472 -13.91 12.14 6.63
N LEU A 473 -13.01 12.26 5.64
CA LEU A 473 -12.63 13.56 5.07
C LEU A 473 -13.80 14.25 4.35
N ALA A 474 -14.71 13.50 3.72
CA ALA A 474 -15.93 14.05 3.15
C ALA A 474 -16.89 14.60 4.22
N ALA A 475 -16.89 14.02 5.42
CA ALA A 475 -17.68 14.49 6.56
C ALA A 475 -17.09 15.76 7.19
N HIS A 476 -15.76 15.80 7.35
CA HIS A 476 -15.08 16.78 8.19
C HIS A 476 -14.26 17.83 7.42
N GLY A 477 -14.03 17.65 6.12
CA GLY A 477 -13.27 18.57 5.28
C GLY A 477 -14.05 19.82 4.86
N ASN A 478 -13.35 20.90 4.54
CA ASN A 478 -13.93 22.08 3.89
C ASN A 478 -14.32 21.77 2.42
N ALA A 479 -14.80 22.78 1.68
CA ALA A 479 -15.19 22.58 0.27
C ALA A 479 -14.05 22.03 -0.59
N GLN A 480 -12.85 22.62 -0.47
CA GLN A 480 -11.67 22.18 -1.22
C GLN A 480 -11.29 20.72 -0.93
N VAL A 481 -11.30 20.30 0.34
CA VAL A 481 -11.02 18.90 0.71
C VAL A 481 -12.06 17.97 0.12
N ARG A 482 -13.35 18.36 0.10
CA ARG A 482 -14.41 17.54 -0.50
C ARG A 482 -14.29 17.42 -2.01
N ASP A 483 -13.94 18.51 -2.70
CA ASP A 483 -13.69 18.49 -4.14
C ASP A 483 -12.53 17.54 -4.48
N GLU A 484 -11.46 17.58 -3.68
CA GLU A 484 -10.31 16.67 -3.84
C GLU A 484 -10.68 15.21 -3.51
N VAL A 485 -11.51 14.98 -2.49
CA VAL A 485 -12.05 13.64 -2.19
C VAL A 485 -12.83 13.10 -3.40
N VAL A 486 -13.65 13.93 -4.05
CA VAL A 486 -14.38 13.53 -5.25
C VAL A 486 -13.40 13.11 -6.35
N ALA A 487 -12.42 13.97 -6.67
CA ALA A 487 -11.42 13.68 -7.70
C ALA A 487 -10.64 12.39 -7.44
N VAL A 488 -10.25 12.13 -6.18
CA VAL A 488 -9.55 10.90 -5.81
C VAL A 488 -10.44 9.67 -5.99
N VAL A 489 -11.68 9.70 -5.50
CA VAL A 489 -12.61 8.57 -5.64
C VAL A 489 -12.92 8.28 -7.11
N GLU A 490 -13.10 9.33 -7.93
CA GLU A 490 -13.25 9.19 -9.38
C GLU A 490 -12.06 8.46 -10.00
N SER A 491 -10.83 8.89 -9.69
CA SER A 491 -9.61 8.25 -10.20
C SER A 491 -9.47 6.78 -9.78
N LEU A 492 -9.91 6.43 -8.56
CA LEU A 492 -9.89 5.05 -8.06
C LEU A 492 -10.93 4.19 -8.78
N ALA A 493 -12.07 4.78 -9.19
CA ALA A 493 -13.17 4.13 -9.90
C ALA A 493 -12.98 4.09 -11.43
N ASP A 494 -12.02 4.80 -12.00
CA ASP A 494 -11.74 4.78 -13.44
C ASP A 494 -11.25 3.42 -13.94
N ARG A 495 -10.83 2.54 -13.04
CA ARG A 495 -10.49 1.16 -13.37
C ARG A 495 -11.76 0.31 -13.33
N PRO A 496 -12.18 -0.34 -14.44
CA PRO A 496 -13.44 -1.07 -14.50
C PRO A 496 -13.61 -2.10 -13.38
N TYR A 497 -12.51 -2.76 -13.01
CA TYR A 497 -12.51 -3.79 -11.97
C TYR A 497 -12.67 -3.26 -10.54
N ARG A 498 -12.53 -1.94 -10.31
CA ARG A 498 -12.74 -1.28 -9.00
C ARG A 498 -14.10 -0.59 -8.89
N LEU A 499 -14.78 -0.36 -10.02
CA LEU A 499 -16.01 0.42 -10.08
C LEU A 499 -17.04 -0.01 -9.03
N TYR A 500 -17.33 -1.31 -8.95
CA TYR A 500 -18.32 -1.85 -8.01
C TYR A 500 -17.90 -1.72 -6.55
N ALA A 501 -16.61 -1.90 -6.27
CA ALA A 501 -16.07 -1.72 -4.92
C ALA A 501 -16.26 -0.28 -4.45
N VAL A 502 -15.87 0.66 -5.30
CA VAL A 502 -16.04 2.09 -5.02
C VAL A 502 -17.52 2.44 -4.91
N ALA A 503 -18.37 1.91 -5.81
CA ALA A 503 -19.80 2.18 -5.78
C ALA A 503 -20.47 1.68 -4.50
N SER A 504 -20.15 0.46 -4.05
CA SER A 504 -20.65 -0.10 -2.79
C SER A 504 -20.29 0.80 -1.60
N GLU A 505 -19.03 1.23 -1.51
CA GLU A 505 -18.59 2.14 -0.46
C GLU A 505 -19.30 3.49 -0.52
N VAL A 506 -19.33 4.13 -1.69
CA VAL A 506 -19.98 5.43 -1.91
C VAL A 506 -21.47 5.40 -1.56
N ILE A 507 -22.17 4.32 -1.89
CA ILE A 507 -23.55 4.08 -1.46
C ILE A 507 -23.64 4.10 0.07
N GLY A 508 -22.74 3.40 0.76
CA GLY A 508 -22.66 3.41 2.22
C GLY A 508 -22.42 4.81 2.83
N TRP A 509 -21.85 5.75 2.09
CA TRP A 509 -21.65 7.14 2.56
C TRP A 509 -22.96 7.93 2.59
N THR A 510 -23.92 7.56 1.74
CA THR A 510 -25.23 8.22 1.60
C THR A 510 -26.24 7.79 2.67
N ALA A 511 -25.99 6.66 3.33
CA ALA A 511 -26.83 6.15 4.41
C ALA A 511 -26.89 7.14 5.59
N PRO A 512 -28.07 7.34 6.21
CA PRO A 512 -28.17 8.07 7.46
C PRO A 512 -27.43 7.31 8.56
N THR A 513 -26.57 7.99 9.31
CA THR A 513 -26.03 7.48 10.57
C THR A 513 -26.66 8.26 11.72
N GLY A 514 -26.77 7.66 12.91
CA GLY A 514 -27.55 8.22 14.04
C GLY A 514 -27.13 9.62 14.53
N ASP A 515 -25.93 10.10 14.18
CA ASP A 515 -25.44 11.44 14.53
C ASP A 515 -25.68 12.49 13.42
N SER A 516 -26.15 13.69 13.80
CA SER A 516 -27.03 14.52 12.96
C SER A 516 -26.41 15.70 12.20
N SER A 517 -25.19 16.19 12.50
CA SER A 517 -24.58 17.32 11.76
C SER A 517 -23.51 16.90 10.77
N ASP A 518 -22.60 16.02 11.19
CA ASP A 518 -21.40 15.63 10.41
C ASP A 518 -21.75 14.67 9.26
N THR A 519 -22.97 14.18 9.26
CA THR A 519 -23.56 13.33 8.22
C THR A 519 -23.94 14.07 6.96
N ALA A 520 -24.31 15.35 7.03
CA ALA A 520 -24.89 16.04 5.87
C ALA A 520 -23.86 16.26 4.76
N ALA A 521 -22.65 16.71 5.09
CA ALA A 521 -21.56 16.93 4.13
C ALA A 521 -21.09 15.62 3.49
N ARG A 522 -20.94 14.57 4.30
CA ARG A 522 -20.63 13.21 3.82
C ARG A 522 -21.68 12.70 2.83
N ARG A 523 -22.96 12.79 3.19
CA ARG A 523 -24.07 12.30 2.36
C ARG A 523 -24.20 13.09 1.06
N ALA A 524 -24.00 14.41 1.10
CA ALA A 524 -23.98 15.24 -0.10
C ALA A 524 -22.84 14.82 -1.05
N THR A 525 -21.62 14.64 -0.51
CA THR A 525 -20.45 14.17 -1.27
C THR A 525 -20.68 12.77 -1.85
N GLY A 526 -21.21 11.85 -1.05
CA GLY A 526 -21.57 10.51 -1.50
C GLY A 526 -22.64 10.52 -2.61
N ALA A 527 -23.64 11.40 -2.52
CA ALA A 527 -24.66 11.54 -3.56
C ALA A 527 -24.08 12.08 -4.87
N GLN A 528 -23.15 13.04 -4.80
CA GLN A 528 -22.41 13.54 -5.96
C GLN A 528 -21.59 12.43 -6.64
N LEU A 529 -20.82 11.67 -5.86
CA LEU A 529 -20.03 10.54 -6.36
C LEU A 529 -20.92 9.43 -6.95
N PHE A 530 -22.02 9.11 -6.30
CA PHE A 530 -22.99 8.15 -6.81
C PHE A 530 -23.56 8.60 -8.16
N MET A 531 -23.90 9.88 -8.32
CA MET A 531 -24.37 10.42 -9.60
C MET A 531 -23.35 10.27 -10.72
N TRP A 532 -22.07 10.55 -10.43
CA TRP A 532 -20.99 10.35 -11.39
C TRP A 532 -20.83 8.87 -11.77
N LEU A 533 -20.88 7.96 -10.80
CA LEU A 533 -20.80 6.51 -11.03
C LEU A 533 -22.01 5.99 -11.84
N ALA A 534 -23.21 6.42 -11.48
CA ALA A 534 -24.47 6.02 -12.11
C ALA A 534 -24.60 6.52 -13.56
N LYS A 535 -23.84 7.54 -13.94
CA LYS A 535 -23.73 8.06 -15.32
C LYS A 535 -22.83 7.19 -16.21
N LYS A 536 -21.93 6.39 -15.65
CA LYS A 536 -21.02 5.57 -16.47
C LYS A 536 -21.80 4.48 -17.20
N VAL A 537 -21.53 4.34 -18.49
CA VAL A 537 -22.17 3.36 -19.38
C VAL A 537 -21.15 2.41 -20.01
N ASP A 538 -21.59 1.22 -20.40
CA ASP A 538 -20.79 0.28 -21.19
C ASP A 538 -20.75 0.67 -22.69
N SER A 539 -20.20 -0.22 -23.53
CA SER A 539 -20.14 -0.03 -24.99
C SER A 539 -21.51 0.00 -25.66
N ASP A 540 -22.54 -0.56 -25.02
CA ASP A 540 -23.92 -0.61 -25.52
C ASP A 540 -24.75 0.58 -24.99
N GLY A 541 -24.13 1.48 -24.23
CA GLY A 541 -24.80 2.63 -23.61
C GLY A 541 -25.61 2.28 -22.36
N LEU A 542 -25.48 1.07 -21.81
CA LEU A 542 -26.19 0.65 -20.61
C LEU A 542 -25.44 1.09 -19.34
N PRO A 543 -26.13 1.57 -18.29
CA PRO A 543 -25.49 1.99 -17.04
C PRO A 543 -24.72 0.85 -16.39
N LEU A 544 -23.42 1.04 -16.18
CA LEU A 544 -22.52 -0.01 -15.66
C LEU A 544 -23.00 -0.56 -14.31
N LEU A 545 -23.59 0.27 -13.44
CA LEU A 545 -24.09 -0.17 -12.14
C LEU A 545 -25.27 -1.16 -12.24
N LEU A 546 -25.98 -1.20 -13.37
CA LEU A 546 -27.11 -2.12 -13.61
C LEU A 546 -26.69 -3.43 -14.28
N VAL A 547 -25.70 -3.40 -15.17
CA VAL A 547 -25.42 -4.53 -16.09
C VAL A 547 -24.16 -5.31 -15.79
N GLY A 548 -23.14 -4.70 -15.19
CA GLY A 548 -21.90 -5.45 -15.00
C GLY A 548 -21.97 -6.38 -13.81
N ARG A 549 -21.00 -7.28 -13.73
CA ARG A 549 -20.97 -8.36 -12.74
C ARG A 549 -19.97 -8.02 -11.64
N PRO A 550 -20.38 -8.01 -10.36
CA PRO A 550 -21.76 -8.20 -9.88
C PRO A 550 -22.60 -6.94 -10.05
N ALA A 551 -23.86 -7.10 -10.47
CA ALA A 551 -24.80 -5.99 -10.53
C ALA A 551 -25.20 -5.61 -9.11
N LEU A 552 -25.32 -4.32 -8.81
CA LEU A 552 -25.79 -3.88 -7.50
C LEU A 552 -27.27 -4.20 -7.38
N ALA A 553 -27.69 -4.77 -6.24
CA ALA A 553 -29.10 -5.08 -6.05
C ALA A 553 -29.91 -3.79 -5.92
N ALA A 554 -31.19 -3.85 -6.29
CA ALA A 554 -32.11 -2.71 -6.23
C ALA A 554 -32.13 -2.05 -4.84
N GLY A 555 -32.06 -2.86 -3.78
CA GLY A 555 -32.05 -2.43 -2.39
C GLY A 555 -30.77 -1.69 -1.98
N ASP A 556 -29.63 -2.01 -2.60
CA ASP A 556 -28.34 -1.45 -2.24
C ASP A 556 -28.30 0.04 -2.62
N THR A 557 -28.78 0.38 -3.82
CA THR A 557 -28.71 1.76 -4.36
C THR A 557 -29.79 2.70 -3.81
N ARG A 558 -30.79 2.19 -3.06
CA ARG A 558 -31.90 2.97 -2.52
C ARG A 558 -31.44 4.19 -1.72
N SER A 559 -30.50 3.98 -0.79
CA SER A 559 -29.99 5.04 0.09
C SER A 559 -29.33 6.17 -0.71
N ALA A 560 -28.64 5.83 -1.79
CA ALA A 560 -27.94 6.77 -2.65
C ALA A 560 -28.92 7.58 -3.50
N TRP A 561 -29.93 6.94 -4.10
CA TRP A 561 -30.98 7.64 -4.84
C TRP A 561 -31.81 8.57 -3.93
N THR A 562 -32.12 8.15 -2.70
CA THR A 562 -32.77 9.03 -1.71
C THR A 562 -31.92 10.27 -1.44
N ALA A 563 -30.60 10.11 -1.34
CA ALA A 563 -29.69 11.23 -1.18
C ALA A 563 -29.69 12.14 -2.43
N VAL A 564 -29.54 11.60 -3.63
CA VAL A 564 -29.59 12.37 -4.89
C VAL A 564 -30.85 13.23 -5.00
N LEU A 565 -32.00 12.68 -4.64
CA LEU A 565 -33.29 13.39 -4.68
C LEU A 565 -33.33 14.57 -3.71
N MET A 566 -32.63 14.47 -2.57
CA MET A 566 -32.54 15.51 -1.54
C MET A 566 -31.66 16.71 -1.95
N TRP A 567 -30.49 16.50 -2.56
CA TRP A 567 -29.45 17.55 -2.74
C TRP A 567 -29.50 18.33 -4.06
N LYS A 568 -30.53 18.19 -4.89
CA LYS A 568 -30.68 18.96 -6.15
C LYS A 568 -29.42 18.95 -7.05
N LEU A 569 -28.80 17.78 -7.18
CA LEU A 569 -27.57 17.62 -7.96
C LEU A 569 -27.75 17.93 -9.46
N PRO A 570 -26.72 18.46 -10.13
CA PRO A 570 -26.70 18.60 -11.58
C PRO A 570 -26.79 17.22 -12.25
N GLU A 571 -27.19 17.19 -13.52
CA GLU A 571 -27.29 15.96 -14.33
C GLU A 571 -28.30 14.91 -13.87
N PHE A 572 -29.06 15.16 -12.79
CA PHE A 572 -30.11 14.27 -12.28
C PHE A 572 -31.03 13.74 -13.38
N HIS A 573 -31.55 14.63 -14.23
CA HIS A 573 -32.44 14.25 -15.32
C HIS A 573 -31.76 13.38 -16.37
N THR A 574 -30.47 13.63 -16.65
CA THR A 574 -29.68 12.87 -17.63
C THR A 574 -29.44 11.44 -17.14
N VAL A 575 -29.06 11.26 -15.87
CA VAL A 575 -28.79 9.93 -15.31
C VAL A 575 -30.08 9.12 -15.16
N VAL A 576 -31.16 9.74 -14.65
CA VAL A 576 -32.48 9.06 -14.57
C VAL A 576 -32.96 8.64 -15.95
N ARG A 577 -32.80 9.49 -16.98
CA ARG A 577 -33.12 9.14 -18.37
C ARG A 577 -32.35 7.90 -18.83
N SER A 578 -31.03 7.86 -18.63
CA SER A 578 -30.20 6.71 -19.03
C SER A 578 -30.61 5.40 -18.33
N TRP A 579 -31.01 5.46 -17.06
CA TRP A 579 -31.52 4.29 -16.34
C TRP A 579 -32.89 3.83 -16.85
N LEU A 580 -33.79 4.78 -17.16
CA LEU A 580 -35.10 4.48 -17.75
C LEU A 580 -34.98 3.96 -19.19
N ASP A 581 -34.00 4.45 -19.96
CA ASP A 581 -33.68 3.93 -21.29
C ASP A 581 -33.23 2.47 -21.18
N ALA A 582 -32.31 2.16 -20.25
CA ALA A 582 -31.90 0.78 -20.00
C ALA A 582 -33.06 -0.14 -19.58
N ALA A 583 -34.00 0.36 -18.77
CA ALA A 583 -35.20 -0.39 -18.37
C ALA A 583 -36.21 -0.62 -19.52
N ALA A 584 -36.24 0.29 -20.50
CA ALA A 584 -37.04 0.14 -21.71
C ALA A 584 -36.36 -0.85 -22.69
N ASP A 585 -35.04 -0.71 -22.88
CA ASP A 585 -34.25 -1.52 -23.80
C ASP A 585 -34.02 -2.97 -23.30
N ARG A 586 -34.06 -3.20 -21.98
CA ARG A 586 -33.86 -4.51 -21.34
C ARG A 586 -34.99 -4.79 -20.35
N THR A 587 -35.90 -5.69 -20.72
CA THR A 587 -37.08 -6.02 -19.89
C THR A 587 -36.68 -6.59 -18.52
N GLU A 588 -35.56 -7.30 -18.44
CA GLU A 588 -34.98 -7.83 -17.20
C GLU A 588 -34.54 -6.76 -16.20
N LEU A 589 -34.23 -5.53 -16.65
CA LEU A 589 -33.85 -4.41 -15.79
C LEU A 589 -35.04 -3.59 -15.31
N ARG A 590 -36.22 -3.74 -15.95
CA ARG A 590 -37.40 -2.92 -15.72
C ARG A 590 -37.80 -2.86 -14.25
N GLU A 591 -38.04 -4.01 -13.63
CA GLU A 591 -38.49 -4.08 -12.23
C GLU A 591 -37.43 -3.54 -11.27
N THR A 592 -36.15 -3.83 -11.53
CA THR A 592 -35.03 -3.36 -10.70
C THR A 592 -34.97 -1.83 -10.70
N VAL A 593 -35.01 -1.20 -11.88
CA VAL A 593 -34.93 0.26 -12.02
C VAL A 593 -36.16 0.94 -11.45
N THR A 594 -37.37 0.45 -11.74
CA THR A 594 -38.61 1.07 -11.26
C THR A 594 -38.74 0.95 -9.75
N ALA A 595 -38.45 -0.23 -9.17
CA ALA A 595 -38.46 -0.44 -7.73
C ALA A 595 -37.44 0.46 -7.01
N THR A 596 -36.19 0.53 -7.50
CA THR A 596 -35.15 1.38 -6.90
C THR A 596 -35.54 2.85 -6.87
N LEU A 597 -36.02 3.41 -8.00
CA LEU A 597 -36.36 4.84 -8.08
C LEU A 597 -37.59 5.17 -7.21
N LEU A 598 -38.58 4.26 -7.17
CA LEU A 598 -39.76 4.42 -6.34
C LEU A 598 -39.43 4.36 -4.85
N ASP A 599 -38.68 3.33 -4.42
CA ASP A 599 -38.28 3.13 -3.02
C ASP A 599 -37.42 4.27 -2.46
N ALA A 600 -36.69 4.95 -3.34
CA ALA A 600 -35.87 6.10 -3.02
C ALA A 600 -36.66 7.40 -2.80
N ALA A 601 -37.86 7.52 -3.40
CA ALA A 601 -38.71 8.70 -3.32
C ALA A 601 -39.48 8.77 -1.98
N VAL A 602 -38.76 8.98 -0.88
CA VAL A 602 -39.34 8.91 0.48
C VAL A 602 -40.15 10.14 0.92
N SER A 603 -40.19 11.21 0.12
CA SER A 603 -40.85 12.48 0.46
C SER A 603 -41.62 13.09 -0.73
N ALA A 604 -42.61 13.94 -0.44
CA ALA A 604 -43.41 14.61 -1.48
C ALA A 604 -42.56 15.41 -2.49
N SER A 605 -41.49 16.06 -2.03
CA SER A 605 -40.56 16.77 -2.92
C SER A 605 -39.76 15.81 -3.80
N ALA A 606 -39.36 14.66 -3.27
CA ALA A 606 -38.69 13.61 -4.03
C ALA A 606 -39.62 13.02 -5.10
N TYR A 607 -40.88 12.73 -4.76
CA TYR A 607 -41.91 12.29 -5.72
C TYR A 607 -42.12 13.30 -6.85
N GLY A 608 -42.28 14.59 -6.52
CA GLY A 608 -42.48 15.63 -7.52
C GLY A 608 -41.30 15.75 -8.49
N ARG A 609 -40.07 15.66 -7.96
CA ARG A 609 -38.85 15.72 -8.76
C ARG A 609 -38.69 14.51 -9.69
N LEU A 610 -38.95 13.30 -9.17
CA LEU A 610 -38.90 12.07 -9.96
C LEU A 610 -40.00 12.07 -11.04
N THR A 611 -41.22 12.48 -10.69
CA THR A 611 -42.33 12.63 -11.65
C THR A 611 -41.98 13.60 -12.78
N GLY A 612 -41.33 14.72 -12.46
CA GLY A 612 -40.83 15.66 -13.47
C GLY A 612 -39.78 15.04 -14.40
N ALA A 613 -38.86 14.23 -13.86
CA ALA A 613 -37.87 13.53 -14.65
C ALA A 613 -38.49 12.46 -15.57
N VAL A 614 -39.44 11.67 -15.07
CA VAL A 614 -40.14 10.63 -15.84
C VAL A 614 -40.95 11.23 -16.98
N LYS A 615 -41.70 12.31 -16.73
CA LYS A 615 -42.43 13.05 -17.77
C LYS A 615 -41.49 13.63 -18.83
N GLY A 616 -40.37 14.22 -18.38
CA GLY A 616 -39.35 14.74 -19.27
C GLY A 616 -38.71 13.65 -20.12
N TRP A 617 -38.44 12.47 -19.55
CA TRP A 617 -37.92 11.30 -20.27
C TRP A 617 -38.92 10.80 -21.33
N ARG A 618 -40.18 10.58 -20.96
CA ARG A 618 -41.22 10.08 -21.89
C ARG A 618 -41.44 11.00 -23.10
N ALA A 619 -41.33 12.32 -22.91
CA ALA A 619 -41.41 13.27 -24.01
C ALA A 619 -40.31 13.09 -25.08
N HIS A 620 -39.20 12.42 -24.74
CA HIS A 620 -38.07 12.17 -25.66
C HIS A 620 -38.06 10.73 -26.23
N ARG A 621 -38.92 9.83 -25.74
CA ARG A 621 -38.92 8.41 -26.12
C ARG A 621 -40.34 7.93 -26.42
N ASP A 622 -40.66 7.68 -27.70
CA ASP A 622 -42.02 7.41 -28.19
C ASP A 622 -42.31 5.97 -28.68
N ASP A 623 -41.50 5.03 -28.25
CA ASP A 623 -41.71 3.60 -28.50
C ASP A 623 -42.70 2.95 -27.50
N GLU A 624 -43.14 1.73 -27.82
CA GLU A 624 -44.04 0.95 -26.96
C GLU A 624 -43.41 0.55 -25.63
N ASP A 625 -42.12 0.21 -25.63
CA ASP A 625 -41.39 -0.15 -24.42
C ASP A 625 -41.25 1.04 -23.46
N GLY A 626 -40.99 2.22 -23.99
CA GLY A 626 -40.96 3.46 -23.23
C GLY A 626 -42.32 3.83 -22.64
N ARG A 627 -43.42 3.59 -23.38
CA ARG A 627 -44.79 3.70 -22.85
C ARG A 627 -45.01 2.75 -21.67
N ALA A 628 -44.62 1.48 -21.82
CA ALA A 628 -44.81 0.48 -20.77
C ALA A 628 -44.09 0.85 -19.46
N VAL A 629 -42.82 1.29 -19.53
CA VAL A 629 -42.06 1.73 -18.35
C VAL A 629 -42.63 3.01 -17.75
N HIS A 630 -43.04 3.99 -18.58
CA HIS A 630 -43.67 5.22 -18.12
C HIS A 630 -44.96 4.96 -17.34
N ASP A 631 -45.84 4.13 -17.90
CA ASP A 631 -47.17 3.87 -17.33
C ASP A 631 -47.05 3.09 -16.02
N ASP A 632 -46.18 2.06 -15.97
CA ASP A 632 -45.88 1.32 -14.74
C ASP A 632 -45.33 2.25 -13.64
N LEU A 633 -44.30 3.04 -13.94
CA LEU A 633 -43.69 3.94 -12.95
C LEU A 633 -44.65 5.04 -12.50
N THR A 634 -45.45 5.62 -13.42
CA THR A 634 -46.44 6.66 -13.09
C THR A 634 -47.55 6.11 -12.21
N GLN A 635 -48.07 4.92 -12.52
CA GLN A 635 -49.09 4.27 -11.71
C GLN A 635 -48.55 4.01 -10.28
N ARG A 636 -47.37 3.40 -10.16
CA ARG A 636 -46.75 3.11 -8.85
C ARG A 636 -46.45 4.39 -8.05
N LEU A 637 -45.98 5.46 -8.70
CA LEU A 637 -45.76 6.76 -8.06
C LEU A 637 -47.07 7.36 -7.51
N LEU A 638 -48.18 7.27 -8.26
CA LEU A 638 -49.50 7.73 -7.81
C LEU A 638 -50.02 6.91 -6.63
N GLU A 639 -49.87 5.58 -6.68
CA GLU A 639 -50.26 4.67 -5.60
C GLU A 639 -49.46 4.96 -4.32
N ALA A 640 -48.13 5.09 -4.43
CA ALA A 640 -47.25 5.41 -3.31
C ALA A 640 -47.55 6.80 -2.70
N GLN A 641 -47.83 7.80 -3.54
CA GLN A 641 -48.21 9.13 -3.08
C GLN A 641 -49.55 9.11 -2.33
N ARG A 642 -50.55 8.35 -2.81
CA ARG A 642 -51.84 8.18 -2.09
C ARG A 642 -51.64 7.48 -0.75
N GLY A 643 -50.81 6.45 -0.70
CA GLY A 643 -50.48 5.71 0.52
C GLY A 643 -49.78 6.55 1.59
N GLN A 644 -49.00 7.58 1.22
CA GLN A 644 -48.38 8.50 2.18
C GLN A 644 -49.32 9.60 2.71
N VAL A 645 -50.36 9.97 1.96
CA VAL A 645 -51.33 11.00 2.37
C VAL A 645 -52.39 10.43 3.34
N ASP A 646 -52.72 9.14 3.20
CA ASP A 646 -53.79 8.49 3.97
C ASP A 646 -53.55 8.36 5.50
N PRO A 647 -52.32 8.24 6.05
CA PRO A 647 -52.10 8.21 7.49
C PRO A 647 -52.45 9.54 8.17
N TRP A 648 -52.14 10.66 7.52
CA TRP A 648 -52.50 11.98 8.05
C TRP A 648 -53.98 12.26 7.89
N VAL A 649 -54.58 11.96 6.73
CA VAL A 649 -56.03 12.14 6.52
C VAL A 649 -56.87 11.28 7.46
N ARG A 650 -56.43 10.06 7.82
CA ARG A 650 -57.08 9.26 8.88
C ARG A 650 -56.92 9.86 10.26
N VAL A 651 -55.75 10.40 10.61
CA VAL A 651 -55.51 11.00 11.94
C VAL A 651 -56.22 12.35 12.10
N THR A 652 -56.20 13.24 11.11
CA THR A 652 -57.00 14.48 11.14
C THR A 652 -58.48 14.19 10.95
N GLY A 653 -58.86 13.18 10.18
CA GLY A 653 -60.24 12.70 10.07
C GLY A 653 -60.79 12.19 11.40
N ASP A 654 -60.05 11.35 12.12
CA ASP A 654 -60.43 10.87 13.45
C ASP A 654 -60.39 11.97 14.51
N LEU A 655 -59.45 12.91 14.45
CA LEU A 655 -59.41 14.07 15.34
C LEU A 655 -60.58 15.03 15.07
N LEU A 656 -60.93 15.30 13.81
CA LEU A 656 -62.10 16.10 13.44
C LEU A 656 -63.41 15.39 13.80
N CYS A 657 -63.51 14.07 13.59
CA CYS A 657 -64.68 13.28 14.01
C CYS A 657 -64.82 13.20 15.54
N ARG A 658 -63.73 13.28 16.30
CA ARG A 658 -63.77 13.43 17.76
C ARG A 658 -64.09 14.87 18.20
N PHE A 659 -63.63 15.87 17.47
CA PHE A 659 -63.89 17.29 17.77
C PHE A 659 -65.34 17.69 17.46
N PHE A 660 -65.98 17.09 16.46
CA PHE A 660 -67.41 17.28 16.15
C PHE A 660 -68.36 16.35 16.94
N ARG A 661 -67.82 15.49 17.82
CA ARG A 661 -68.60 14.66 18.78
C ARG A 661 -68.59 15.21 20.21
N PHE A 662 -67.92 16.34 20.44
CA PHE A 662 -68.13 17.24 21.57
C PHE A 662 -68.99 18.41 21.12
#